data_AF-A0A2E1ECX5-F1
#
_entry.id   AF-A0A2E1ECX5-F1
#
_cell.length_a   1.000
_cell.length_b   1.000
_cell.length_c   1.000
_cell.angle_alpha   90.00
_cell.angle_beta   90.00
_cell.angle_gamma   90.00
#
_symmetry.space_group_name_H-M   'P 1'
#
loop_
_entity.id
_entity.type
_entity.pdbx_description
1 polymer ?
#
loop_
_entity_poly.entity_id
_entity_poly.type
_entity_poly.pdbx_seq_one_letter_code
_entity_poly.pdbx_strand_id
1 'polypeptide(L)'
;MSIRNLDLMFAPKSVALIGASAKEGSVGNVLMNNLLAAGLSGPVWGVNPRGGEIAGCKAFEDVASLPEAPDLAVIATPPQTVPGLIDELGRRGTKAAVVITAGFGELGEEGRALQAKMLEAAKPHLLRIAGPNCIGIAAPGNGLNASFVHVKPEKGNVAFVSQSGAIVTAVLDWASSRGIGFSHIASLGGMADVDFGDMLDYLAADPKTKSILLYIESVTDARKFMSAGRQAARLKPVIVIKAGRHEAGARAAASHTGALAGSDAVYQAAFRRAGMLRELGIEDLFDAVETLSTRSERRPILGDRLGILTNGGGVGVLATDFLVDEGGRLAEISEETVSKLDAVLPRTWSRANPVDIIGDAGAERYSHGMEALLKDKNVDAVLVMNCPTAVVNNLSAAHAVIDAAEASNKPVFTNWLGDKGARAAREAFQAHRIPTYETPTGAVRAFMLHVRHDRNQRLLLEIPPAGPALPARDLDKARSIVEAALREDREWLSEAEAKSLLAAYGIPVVDTRIVSTASEAAKVAEEIGFPVALKILSPDITHKSDVGGVALGLESAEAVSEAASRMVARITHLRPAADLDGFTVQQMVSKPDAFELILGIVDDATFGPVILFGQGGTAVEVVRDKAMALPPLNRALAQDLISRTRVARLLEGYRGRPPADLTGIETALMALGDIAADNPEVSELDINPLWADDKGVVALDARVRIKPAKSKGTARFAIRPYPVSLEGELTDRDGRVYPLRPIKPEDAPLIDELLDHTDPEDVRLRFLSPLRKLPRQLAARLTQIDYDREMAFVVFTDESCREAAGVGRLSEDPNRERAEFAILVRSDLHGHGLGYALMQELIAYGRRRGIGEIFGHVLRENRAMLDMCDDLGFTRHALEGDPTLIETRLKLS
;
A
#
# COMPACT_ATOMS: atom_id res chain seq x y z
N MET A 1 -0.15 4.23 17.11
CA MET A 1 -1.15 3.39 16.41
C MET A 1 -1.80 2.55 17.48
N SER A 2 -3.13 2.44 17.54
CA SER A 2 -3.73 1.67 18.63
C SER A 2 -5.12 1.24 18.22
N ILE A 3 -5.41 -0.04 18.34
CA ILE A 3 -6.78 -0.56 18.18
C ILE A 3 -7.54 -0.64 19.50
N ARG A 4 -6.94 -0.11 20.58
CA ARG A 4 -7.48 -0.16 21.94
C ARG A 4 -8.90 0.40 21.96
N ASN A 5 -9.81 -0.31 22.63
CA ASN A 5 -11.22 0.07 22.83
C ASN A 5 -12.09 0.14 21.56
N LEU A 6 -11.58 -0.26 20.38
CA LEU A 6 -12.41 -0.39 19.17
C LEU A 6 -13.39 -1.57 19.29
N ASP A 7 -13.04 -2.60 20.04
CA ASP A 7 -13.94 -3.67 20.45
C ASP A 7 -15.15 -3.13 21.21
N LEU A 8 -14.94 -2.22 22.16
CA LEU A 8 -16.02 -1.54 22.89
C LEU A 8 -16.82 -0.59 21.97
N MET A 9 -16.20 -0.08 20.91
CA MET A 9 -16.87 0.76 19.92
C MET A 9 -17.83 -0.02 19.00
N PHE A 10 -17.45 -1.22 18.55
CA PHE A 10 -18.24 -2.01 17.59
C PHE A 10 -18.98 -3.21 18.21
N ALA A 11 -18.64 -3.63 19.42
CA ALA A 11 -19.32 -4.65 20.19
C ALA A 11 -19.62 -4.21 21.65
N PRO A 12 -20.21 -3.02 21.87
CA PRO A 12 -20.53 -2.54 23.21
C PRO A 12 -21.60 -3.44 23.88
N LYS A 13 -21.50 -3.59 25.20
CA LYS A 13 -22.58 -4.17 26.02
C LYS A 13 -23.60 -3.10 26.42
N SER A 14 -23.20 -1.83 26.51
CA SER A 14 -24.08 -0.72 26.87
C SER A 14 -23.78 0.53 26.06
N VAL A 15 -24.83 1.29 25.72
CA VAL A 15 -24.71 2.52 24.92
C VAL A 15 -25.45 3.68 25.58
N ALA A 16 -24.81 4.85 25.67
CA ALA A 16 -25.47 6.09 26.05
C ALA A 16 -25.53 7.07 24.86
N LEU A 17 -26.69 7.64 24.59
CA LEU A 17 -26.88 8.70 23.60
C LEU A 17 -27.02 10.06 24.29
N ILE A 18 -25.96 10.86 24.22
CA ILE A 18 -25.92 12.22 24.76
C ILE A 18 -26.42 13.20 23.71
N GLY A 19 -27.52 13.89 24.02
CA GLY A 19 -28.29 14.66 23.04
C GLY A 19 -29.50 13.89 22.49
N ALA A 20 -29.95 12.85 23.19
CA ALA A 20 -31.21 12.16 22.87
C ALA A 20 -32.37 13.16 22.84
N SER A 21 -33.34 12.98 21.94
CA SER A 21 -34.42 13.95 21.75
C SER A 21 -35.74 13.28 21.36
N ALA A 22 -36.84 13.75 21.95
CA ALA A 22 -38.20 13.37 21.56
C ALA A 22 -38.72 14.19 20.37
N LYS A 23 -37.99 15.22 19.92
CA LYS A 23 -38.39 16.04 18.77
C LYS A 23 -38.24 15.23 17.49
N GLU A 24 -39.36 14.93 16.84
CA GLU A 24 -39.39 14.25 15.55
C GLU A 24 -38.50 14.97 14.51
N GLY A 25 -37.76 14.18 13.72
CA GLY A 25 -36.82 14.68 12.72
C GLY A 25 -35.51 15.27 13.27
N SER A 26 -35.32 15.34 14.59
CA SER A 26 -34.00 15.71 15.15
C SER A 26 -33.00 14.55 15.07
N VAL A 27 -31.71 14.86 14.92
CA VAL A 27 -30.62 13.86 14.85
C VAL A 27 -30.65 12.91 16.07
N GLY A 28 -30.81 13.46 17.27
CA GLY A 28 -30.93 12.67 18.50
C GLY A 28 -32.16 11.76 18.56
N ASN A 29 -33.24 12.10 17.85
CA ASN A 29 -34.42 11.23 17.75
C ASN A 29 -34.15 10.05 16.80
N VAL A 30 -33.56 10.31 15.63
CA VAL A 30 -33.21 9.27 14.65
C VAL A 30 -32.18 8.30 15.22
N LEU A 31 -31.13 8.81 15.89
CA LEU A 31 -30.12 7.98 16.55
C LEU A 31 -30.74 7.03 17.58
N MET A 32 -31.65 7.54 18.43
CA MET A 32 -32.31 6.73 19.44
C MET A 32 -33.12 5.60 18.79
N ASN A 33 -33.94 5.93 17.78
CA ASN A 33 -34.74 4.95 17.07
C ASN A 33 -33.88 3.88 16.39
N ASN A 34 -32.77 4.29 15.76
CA ASN A 34 -31.84 3.38 15.09
C ASN A 34 -31.13 2.45 16.07
N LEU A 35 -30.67 2.96 17.21
CA LEU A 35 -30.05 2.15 18.27
C LEU A 35 -31.01 1.08 18.79
N LEU A 36 -32.27 1.45 19.06
CA LEU A 36 -33.30 0.53 19.55
C LEU A 36 -33.71 -0.50 18.48
N ALA A 37 -33.88 -0.07 17.23
CA ALA A 37 -34.27 -0.95 16.12
C ALA A 37 -33.16 -1.91 15.67
N ALA A 38 -31.90 -1.66 16.06
CA ALA A 38 -30.77 -2.53 15.77
C ALA A 38 -30.77 -3.80 16.64
N GLY A 39 -31.38 -3.74 17.83
CA GLY A 39 -31.51 -4.90 18.72
C GLY A 39 -30.25 -5.21 19.52
N LEU A 40 -29.59 -4.18 20.07
CA LEU A 40 -28.44 -4.35 20.97
C LEU A 40 -28.86 -5.22 22.16
N SER A 41 -28.00 -6.16 22.56
CA SER A 41 -28.32 -7.11 23.64
C SER A 41 -28.39 -6.48 25.04
N GLY A 42 -27.74 -5.33 25.25
CA GLY A 42 -27.74 -4.62 26.53
C GLY A 42 -28.39 -3.24 26.46
N PRO A 43 -28.28 -2.44 27.54
CA PRO A 43 -29.09 -1.24 27.72
C PRO A 43 -28.66 -0.10 26.79
N VAL A 44 -29.67 0.66 26.34
CA VAL A 44 -29.52 1.93 25.63
C VAL A 44 -30.11 3.04 26.51
N TRP A 45 -29.29 4.02 26.89
CA TRP A 45 -29.70 5.15 27.73
C TRP A 45 -29.72 6.45 26.93
N GLY A 46 -30.77 7.26 27.12
CA GLY A 46 -30.80 8.63 26.60
C GLY A 46 -30.28 9.61 27.66
N VAL A 47 -29.53 10.61 27.25
CA VAL A 47 -29.19 11.77 28.11
C VAL A 47 -29.74 13.03 27.45
N ASN A 48 -30.61 13.72 28.17
CA ASN A 48 -31.21 15.01 27.80
C ASN A 48 -31.41 15.85 29.07
N PRO A 49 -30.99 17.13 29.10
CA PRO A 49 -31.16 17.99 30.28
C PRO A 49 -32.59 18.13 30.82
N ARG A 50 -33.61 17.82 30.01
CA ARG A 50 -35.02 17.84 30.46
C ARG A 50 -35.47 16.54 31.13
N GLY A 51 -34.65 15.49 31.10
CA GLY A 51 -34.98 14.16 31.59
C GLY A 51 -36.23 13.55 30.93
N GLY A 52 -36.84 12.58 31.61
CA GLY A 52 -38.13 12.00 31.23
C GLY A 52 -38.02 10.70 30.44
N GLU A 53 -38.88 10.53 29.43
CA GLU A 53 -38.93 9.35 28.58
C GLU A 53 -38.78 9.76 27.11
N ILE A 54 -37.86 9.10 26.39
CA ILE A 54 -37.57 9.34 24.98
C ILE A 54 -37.60 7.99 24.26
N ALA A 55 -38.47 7.85 23.25
CA ALA A 55 -38.63 6.62 22.46
C ALA A 55 -38.85 5.35 23.32
N GLY A 56 -39.62 5.46 24.41
CA GLY A 56 -39.89 4.34 25.32
C GLY A 56 -38.77 4.04 26.33
N CYS A 57 -37.69 4.82 26.33
CA CYS A 57 -36.53 4.63 27.21
C CYS A 57 -36.38 5.79 28.19
N LYS A 58 -35.90 5.50 29.40
CA LYS A 58 -35.58 6.52 30.41
C LYS A 58 -34.48 7.44 29.91
N ALA A 59 -34.75 8.74 29.95
CA ALA A 59 -33.78 9.79 29.67
C ALA A 59 -33.25 10.38 31.00
N PHE A 60 -31.94 10.37 31.16
CA PHE A 60 -31.21 10.93 32.29
C PHE A 60 -30.88 12.40 32.03
N GLU A 61 -30.80 13.21 33.09
CA GLU A 61 -30.56 14.66 32.97
C GLU A 61 -29.11 14.99 32.58
N ASP A 62 -28.16 14.20 33.07
CA ASP A 62 -26.73 14.35 32.83
C ASP A 62 -26.00 12.98 32.79
N VAL A 63 -24.69 13.01 32.50
CA VAL A 63 -23.85 11.81 32.40
C VAL A 63 -23.59 11.21 33.79
N ALA A 64 -23.46 12.04 34.83
CA ALA A 64 -23.31 11.60 36.22
C ALA A 64 -24.50 10.74 36.71
N SER A 65 -25.72 11.05 36.25
CA SER A 65 -26.96 10.38 36.64
C SER A 65 -27.21 9.03 35.96
N LEU A 66 -26.39 8.65 34.97
CA LEU A 66 -26.47 7.34 34.34
C LEU A 66 -26.29 6.22 35.41
N PRO A 67 -26.78 4.99 35.17
CA PRO A 67 -26.70 3.91 36.16
C PRO A 67 -25.28 3.33 36.27
N GLU A 68 -24.60 3.16 35.14
CA GLU A 68 -23.21 2.68 35.06
C GLU A 68 -22.49 3.35 33.89
N ALA A 69 -21.16 3.24 33.83
CA ALA A 69 -20.38 3.77 32.71
C ALA A 69 -20.76 3.03 31.42
N PRO A 70 -21.19 3.73 30.35
CA PRO A 70 -21.44 3.08 29.09
C PRO A 70 -20.13 2.57 28.47
N ASP A 71 -20.18 1.44 27.76
CA ASP A 71 -19.05 1.01 26.94
C ASP A 71 -18.82 1.99 25.79
N LEU A 72 -19.92 2.43 25.16
CA LEU A 72 -19.95 3.39 24.05
C LEU A 72 -20.86 4.58 24.35
N ALA A 73 -20.32 5.79 24.18
CA ALA A 73 -21.08 7.04 24.19
C ALA A 73 -21.28 7.57 22.76
N VAL A 74 -22.51 7.95 22.40
CA VAL A 74 -22.81 8.65 21.15
C VAL A 74 -23.17 10.09 21.47
N ILE A 75 -22.43 11.07 20.95
CA ILE A 75 -22.58 12.48 21.30
C ILE A 75 -23.14 13.26 20.12
N ALA A 76 -24.31 13.85 20.31
CA ALA A 76 -25.02 14.70 19.35
C ALA A 76 -25.47 16.04 19.99
N THR A 77 -24.58 16.68 20.75
CA THR A 77 -24.78 17.98 21.42
C THR A 77 -23.98 19.10 20.74
N PRO A 78 -24.23 20.39 21.00
CA PRO A 78 -23.44 21.48 20.42
C PRO A 78 -21.92 21.34 20.65
N PRO A 79 -21.06 21.72 19.68
CA PRO A 79 -19.64 21.36 19.68
C PRO A 79 -18.88 21.87 20.92
N GLN A 80 -19.28 23.02 21.47
CA GLN A 80 -18.65 23.62 22.65
C GLN A 80 -18.80 22.75 23.92
N THR A 81 -19.82 21.89 23.97
CA THR A 81 -20.09 21.00 25.12
C THR A 81 -19.27 19.71 25.07
N VAL A 82 -18.80 19.32 23.88
CA VAL A 82 -18.20 17.99 23.64
C VAL A 82 -16.95 17.74 24.48
N PRO A 83 -15.96 18.65 24.61
CA PRO A 83 -14.78 18.38 25.42
C PRO A 83 -15.11 18.10 26.89
N GLY A 84 -16.07 18.81 27.46
CA GLY A 84 -16.51 18.59 28.85
C GLY A 84 -17.19 17.24 29.03
N LEU A 85 -18.06 16.87 28.08
CA LEU A 85 -18.73 15.57 28.09
C LEU A 85 -17.74 14.40 27.95
N ILE A 86 -16.72 14.55 27.11
CA ILE A 86 -15.67 13.52 26.95
C ILE A 86 -14.90 13.32 28.26
N ASP A 87 -14.52 14.38 28.97
CA ASP A 87 -13.86 14.29 30.27
C ASP A 87 -14.77 13.64 31.34
N GLU A 88 -16.05 14.02 31.38
CA GLU A 88 -17.02 13.44 32.32
C GLU A 88 -17.24 11.94 32.08
N LEU A 89 -17.45 11.56 30.81
CA LEU A 89 -17.58 10.16 30.39
C LEU A 89 -16.32 9.36 30.71
N GLY A 90 -15.15 9.93 30.43
CA GLY A 90 -13.85 9.32 30.71
C GLY A 90 -13.62 9.08 32.20
N ARG A 91 -13.89 10.08 33.06
CA ARG A 91 -13.81 9.94 34.53
C ARG A 91 -14.72 8.84 35.07
N ARG A 92 -15.88 8.66 34.45
CA ARG A 92 -16.85 7.63 34.84
C ARG A 92 -16.42 6.23 34.41
N GLY A 93 -15.50 6.12 33.45
CA GLY A 93 -14.93 4.85 32.98
C GLY A 93 -15.25 4.50 31.53
N THR A 94 -15.96 5.38 30.81
CA THR A 94 -16.28 5.19 29.38
C THR A 94 -14.99 5.13 28.57
N LYS A 95 -14.93 4.23 27.58
CA LYS A 95 -13.70 3.98 26.80
C LYS A 95 -13.81 4.27 25.31
N ALA A 96 -15.01 4.36 24.78
CA ALA A 96 -15.26 4.71 23.38
C ALA A 96 -16.35 5.77 23.25
N ALA A 97 -16.16 6.70 22.32
CA ALA A 97 -17.17 7.68 21.95
C ALA A 97 -17.27 7.86 20.42
N VAL A 98 -18.49 8.08 19.94
CA VAL A 98 -18.80 8.49 18.56
C VAL A 98 -19.34 9.91 18.62
N VAL A 99 -18.58 10.85 18.10
CA VAL A 99 -18.96 12.27 18.07
C VAL A 99 -19.59 12.57 16.72
N ILE A 100 -20.92 12.71 16.73
CA ILE A 100 -21.71 13.04 15.55
C ILE A 100 -21.55 14.52 15.18
N THR A 101 -21.43 15.36 16.20
CA THR A 101 -21.45 16.81 16.10
C THR A 101 -20.37 17.37 15.16
N ALA A 102 -20.76 18.29 14.28
CA ALA A 102 -19.86 19.12 13.48
C ALA A 102 -19.46 20.44 14.19
N GLY A 103 -18.58 21.22 13.59
CA GLY A 103 -18.06 22.48 14.12
C GLY A 103 -16.64 22.38 14.68
N PHE A 104 -15.81 21.49 14.13
CA PHE A 104 -14.43 21.25 14.56
C PHE A 104 -13.43 21.65 13.46
N GLY A 105 -12.44 20.83 13.14
CA GLY A 105 -11.32 21.19 12.24
C GLY A 105 -11.72 21.78 10.88
N GLU A 106 -12.92 21.47 10.40
CA GLU A 106 -13.52 22.01 9.16
C GLU A 106 -13.85 23.51 9.23
N LEU A 107 -13.97 24.09 10.43
CA LEU A 107 -14.22 25.53 10.63
C LEU A 107 -12.93 26.37 10.77
N GLY A 108 -11.77 25.80 10.48
CA GLY A 108 -10.48 26.50 10.57
C GLY A 108 -9.85 26.46 11.95
N GLU A 109 -9.15 27.54 12.35
CA GLU A 109 -8.30 27.53 13.55
C GLU A 109 -9.08 27.37 14.86
N GLU A 110 -10.20 28.07 15.03
CA GLU A 110 -11.02 27.96 16.24
C GLU A 110 -11.56 26.54 16.44
N GLY A 111 -12.00 25.92 15.35
CA GLY A 111 -12.49 24.55 15.35
C GLY A 111 -11.38 23.52 15.60
N ARG A 112 -10.17 23.73 15.07
CA ARG A 112 -8.98 22.92 15.39
C ARG A 112 -8.60 23.04 16.87
N ALA A 113 -8.69 24.23 17.46
CA ALA A 113 -8.44 24.42 18.89
C ALA A 113 -9.47 23.68 19.76
N LEU A 114 -10.74 23.67 19.34
CA LEU A 114 -11.79 22.91 20.02
C LEU A 114 -11.59 21.38 19.88
N GLN A 115 -11.17 20.92 18.71
CA GLN A 115 -10.80 19.52 18.47
C GLN A 115 -9.62 19.10 19.36
N ALA A 116 -8.59 19.95 19.48
CA ALA A 116 -7.47 19.69 20.38
C ALA A 116 -7.92 19.55 21.84
N LYS A 117 -8.81 20.43 22.33
CA LYS A 117 -9.40 20.30 23.68
C LYS A 117 -10.15 18.99 23.87
N MET A 118 -10.89 18.54 22.86
CA MET A 118 -11.60 17.26 22.91
C MET A 118 -10.62 16.08 23.03
N LEU A 119 -9.54 16.07 22.25
CA LEU A 119 -8.52 15.02 22.30
C LEU A 119 -7.75 15.02 23.63
N GLU A 120 -7.40 16.21 24.15
CA GLU A 120 -6.73 16.34 25.45
C GLU A 120 -7.63 15.89 26.61
N ALA A 121 -8.96 16.06 26.51
CA ALA A 121 -9.91 15.53 27.50
C ALA A 121 -10.00 14.00 27.47
N ALA A 122 -9.84 13.37 26.29
CA ALA A 122 -9.95 11.92 26.12
C ALA A 122 -8.70 11.17 26.62
N LYS A 123 -7.52 11.78 26.42
CA LYS A 123 -6.20 11.16 26.61
C LYS A 123 -5.94 10.59 28.02
N PRO A 124 -6.26 11.27 29.14
CA PRO A 124 -6.02 10.73 30.49
C PRO A 124 -6.79 9.44 30.78
N HIS A 125 -7.92 9.25 30.10
CA HIS A 125 -8.84 8.14 30.35
C HIS A 125 -8.68 6.99 29.33
N LEU A 126 -7.77 7.16 28.36
CA LEU A 126 -7.59 6.29 27.20
C LEU A 126 -8.91 6.11 26.42
N LEU A 127 -9.75 7.14 26.40
CA LEU A 127 -11.01 7.14 25.68
C LEU A 127 -10.74 7.39 24.18
N ARG A 128 -11.29 6.54 23.32
CA ARG A 128 -11.14 6.68 21.85
C ARG A 128 -12.35 7.35 21.20
N ILE A 129 -12.11 8.17 20.19
CA ILE A 129 -13.14 8.96 19.52
C ILE A 129 -13.20 8.64 18.02
N ALA A 130 -14.39 8.22 17.56
CA ALA A 130 -14.75 8.21 16.14
C ALA A 130 -15.49 9.52 15.78
N GLY A 131 -15.14 10.11 14.64
CA GLY A 131 -15.56 11.47 14.26
C GLY A 131 -14.47 12.51 14.59
N PRO A 132 -14.83 13.78 14.90
CA PRO A 132 -16.19 14.34 14.93
C PRO A 132 -16.78 14.50 13.52
N ASN A 133 -17.93 15.17 13.40
CA ASN A 133 -18.59 15.46 12.12
C ASN A 133 -18.79 14.21 11.25
N CYS A 134 -19.42 13.19 11.83
CA CYS A 134 -19.65 11.91 11.17
C CYS A 134 -21.13 11.54 11.19
N ILE A 135 -21.54 10.60 10.34
CA ILE A 135 -22.91 10.06 10.40
C ILE A 135 -23.09 8.98 11.48
N GLY A 136 -21.99 8.51 12.05
CA GLY A 136 -21.93 7.47 13.08
C GLY A 136 -21.40 6.14 12.55
N ILE A 137 -21.63 5.08 13.34
CA ILE A 137 -21.12 3.73 13.08
C ILE A 137 -22.22 2.67 13.22
N ALA A 138 -22.04 1.52 12.59
CA ALA A 138 -22.90 0.36 12.76
C ALA A 138 -22.11 -0.95 12.72
N ALA A 139 -22.57 -1.93 13.50
CA ALA A 139 -22.09 -3.30 13.47
C ALA A 139 -23.32 -4.24 13.53
N PRO A 140 -23.95 -4.52 12.38
CA PRO A 140 -25.22 -5.25 12.34
C PRO A 140 -25.15 -6.64 12.99
N GLY A 141 -23.99 -7.30 12.88
CA GLY A 141 -23.76 -8.60 13.51
C GLY A 141 -23.78 -8.58 15.05
N ASN A 142 -23.61 -7.40 15.67
CA ASN A 142 -23.64 -7.19 17.11
C ASN A 142 -24.89 -6.41 17.57
N GLY A 143 -25.85 -6.16 16.68
CA GLY A 143 -27.07 -5.42 17.00
C GLY A 143 -26.84 -3.92 17.23
N LEU A 144 -25.76 -3.35 16.70
CA LEU A 144 -25.41 -1.94 16.88
C LEU A 144 -25.72 -1.11 15.62
N ASN A 145 -26.49 -0.03 15.79
CA ASN A 145 -26.62 1.05 14.81
C ASN A 145 -26.57 2.42 15.52
N ALA A 146 -25.36 2.89 15.80
CA ALA A 146 -25.07 4.19 16.41
C ALA A 146 -24.90 5.27 15.32
N SER A 147 -25.87 5.36 14.41
CA SER A 147 -25.84 6.29 13.28
C SER A 147 -27.22 6.84 12.97
N PHE A 148 -27.28 7.97 12.25
CA PHE A 148 -28.55 8.55 11.78
C PHE A 148 -28.80 8.29 10.29
N VAL A 149 -28.29 7.18 9.76
CA VAL A 149 -28.60 6.71 8.40
C VAL A 149 -30.09 6.35 8.27
N HIS A 150 -30.62 6.49 7.07
CA HIS A 150 -32.05 6.28 6.77
C HIS A 150 -32.40 4.82 6.45
N VAL A 151 -31.43 4.00 6.03
CA VAL A 151 -31.61 2.57 5.74
C VAL A 151 -30.92 1.74 6.81
N LYS A 152 -31.66 0.78 7.39
CA LYS A 152 -31.09 -0.18 8.33
C LYS A 152 -30.07 -1.07 7.61
N PRO A 153 -28.80 -1.09 8.02
CA PRO A 153 -27.82 -1.94 7.38
C PRO A 153 -28.12 -3.42 7.62
N GLU A 154 -28.08 -4.22 6.57
CA GLU A 154 -28.24 -5.67 6.67
C GLU A 154 -26.96 -6.33 7.20
N LYS A 155 -27.10 -7.50 7.83
CA LYS A 155 -25.97 -8.27 8.33
C LYS A 155 -25.27 -8.98 7.17
N GLY A 156 -23.96 -8.82 7.08
CA GLY A 156 -23.11 -9.55 6.13
C GLY A 156 -21.64 -9.54 6.53
N ASN A 157 -20.76 -9.55 5.54
CA ASN A 157 -19.33 -9.74 5.70
C ASN A 157 -18.47 -8.62 5.07
N VAL A 158 -19.09 -7.54 4.61
CA VAL A 158 -18.42 -6.37 4.04
C VAL A 158 -18.22 -5.30 5.10
N ALA A 159 -17.01 -4.81 5.29
CA ALA A 159 -16.76 -3.62 6.08
C ALA A 159 -16.69 -2.39 5.18
N PHE A 160 -17.42 -1.33 5.50
CA PHE A 160 -17.34 -0.06 4.78
C PHE A 160 -16.90 1.08 5.68
N VAL A 161 -15.78 1.72 5.34
CA VAL A 161 -15.18 2.82 6.09
C VAL A 161 -15.09 4.04 5.18
N SER A 162 -15.68 5.16 5.59
CA SER A 162 -15.77 6.36 4.76
C SER A 162 -15.53 7.62 5.57
N GLN A 163 -14.74 8.55 5.01
CA GLN A 163 -14.67 9.92 5.53
C GLN A 163 -15.96 10.71 5.26
N SER A 164 -16.65 10.45 4.15
CA SER A 164 -17.88 11.15 3.80
C SER A 164 -19.14 10.43 4.30
N GLY A 165 -19.91 11.10 5.15
CA GLY A 165 -21.19 10.59 5.64
C GLY A 165 -22.27 10.51 4.55
N ALA A 166 -22.26 11.43 3.58
CA ALA A 166 -23.20 11.39 2.45
C ALA A 166 -23.00 10.15 1.57
N ILE A 167 -21.74 9.77 1.36
CA ILE A 167 -21.40 8.53 0.64
C ILE A 167 -21.92 7.32 1.42
N VAL A 168 -21.78 7.29 2.76
CA VAL A 168 -22.36 6.21 3.59
C VAL A 168 -23.86 6.06 3.36
N THR A 169 -24.61 7.16 3.33
CA THR A 169 -26.06 7.07 3.10
C THR A 169 -26.42 6.55 1.72
N ALA A 170 -25.76 7.01 0.66
CA ALA A 170 -26.04 6.57 -0.70
C ALA A 170 -25.65 5.10 -0.90
N VAL A 171 -24.49 4.71 -0.36
CA VAL A 171 -23.98 3.34 -0.42
C VAL A 171 -24.91 2.35 0.27
N LEU A 172 -25.47 2.72 1.42
CA LEU A 172 -26.39 1.84 2.16
C LEU A 172 -27.71 1.62 1.44
N ASP A 173 -28.30 2.68 0.89
CA ASP A 173 -29.54 2.58 0.12
C ASP A 173 -29.36 1.68 -1.10
N TRP A 174 -28.26 1.88 -1.82
CA TRP A 174 -27.90 1.07 -2.96
C TRP A 174 -27.63 -0.39 -2.59
N ALA A 175 -26.87 -0.66 -1.52
CA ALA A 175 -26.51 -2.01 -1.09
C ALA A 175 -27.74 -2.83 -0.67
N SER A 176 -28.72 -2.18 -0.03
CA SER A 176 -30.00 -2.79 0.35
C SER A 176 -30.73 -3.36 -0.88
N SER A 177 -30.73 -2.64 -2.01
CA SER A 177 -31.36 -3.10 -3.26
C SER A 177 -30.69 -4.33 -3.89
N ARG A 178 -29.42 -4.60 -3.55
CA ARG A 178 -28.63 -5.73 -4.07
C ARG A 178 -28.43 -6.86 -3.06
N GLY A 179 -29.01 -6.76 -1.86
CA GLY A 179 -28.84 -7.77 -0.80
C GLY A 179 -27.41 -7.86 -0.27
N ILE A 180 -26.65 -6.75 -0.31
CA ILE A 180 -25.28 -6.71 0.20
C ILE A 180 -25.31 -6.33 1.68
N GLY A 181 -24.93 -7.28 2.53
CA GLY A 181 -24.86 -7.09 3.97
C GLY A 181 -23.48 -6.64 4.47
N PHE A 182 -23.46 -5.93 5.59
CA PHE A 182 -22.26 -5.37 6.20
C PHE A 182 -21.90 -6.07 7.51
N SER A 183 -20.60 -6.27 7.75
CA SER A 183 -20.05 -6.57 9.07
C SER A 183 -19.91 -5.30 9.90
N HIS A 184 -19.40 -4.23 9.27
CA HIS A 184 -19.07 -2.97 9.91
C HIS A 184 -19.33 -1.81 8.96
N ILE A 185 -19.85 -0.70 9.49
CA ILE A 185 -19.93 0.58 8.80
C ILE A 185 -19.35 1.62 9.74
N ALA A 186 -18.39 2.40 9.25
CA ALA A 186 -17.77 3.46 10.03
C ALA A 186 -17.66 4.74 9.20
N SER A 187 -18.40 5.77 9.62
CA SER A 187 -18.16 7.13 9.15
C SER A 187 -17.12 7.78 10.04
N LEU A 188 -15.94 8.06 9.49
CA LEU A 188 -14.83 8.66 10.25
C LEU A 188 -14.94 10.18 10.36
N GLY A 189 -15.67 10.82 9.46
CA GLY A 189 -15.86 12.28 9.45
C GLY A 189 -14.52 13.01 9.44
N GLY A 190 -14.34 13.92 10.40
CA GLY A 190 -13.10 14.67 10.59
C GLY A 190 -11.88 13.83 11.01
N MET A 191 -12.08 12.56 11.37
CA MET A 191 -11.01 11.59 11.62
C MET A 191 -9.96 12.10 12.61
N ALA A 192 -10.43 12.66 13.73
CA ALA A 192 -9.57 13.37 14.69
C ALA A 192 -8.72 12.45 15.58
N ASP A 193 -9.19 11.23 15.85
CA ASP A 193 -8.47 10.21 16.64
C ASP A 193 -8.46 8.86 15.91
N VAL A 194 -9.61 8.18 15.83
CA VAL A 194 -9.71 6.92 15.06
C VAL A 194 -9.63 7.22 13.58
N ASP A 195 -8.66 6.62 12.90
CA ASP A 195 -8.40 6.79 11.47
C ASP A 195 -8.46 5.49 10.67
N PHE A 196 -8.19 5.58 9.36
CA PHE A 196 -8.16 4.42 8.47
C PHE A 196 -7.18 3.34 8.90
N GLY A 197 -6.02 3.72 9.46
CA GLY A 197 -5.03 2.74 9.89
C GLY A 197 -5.52 1.93 11.08
N ASP A 198 -6.15 2.57 12.08
CA ASP A 198 -6.77 1.85 13.21
C ASP A 198 -7.90 0.94 12.73
N MET A 199 -8.76 1.43 11.84
CA MET A 199 -9.86 0.63 11.28
C MET A 199 -9.35 -0.55 10.46
N LEU A 200 -8.30 -0.38 9.65
CA LEU A 200 -7.71 -1.46 8.86
C LEU A 200 -7.13 -2.56 9.76
N ASP A 201 -6.42 -2.19 10.82
CA ASP A 201 -5.88 -3.16 11.79
C ASP A 201 -7.00 -3.94 12.51
N TYR A 202 -8.01 -3.22 13.00
CA TYR A 202 -9.16 -3.82 13.66
C TYR A 202 -9.91 -4.78 12.73
N LEU A 203 -10.21 -4.34 11.51
CA LEU A 203 -10.94 -5.12 10.52
C LEU A 203 -10.11 -6.27 9.93
N ALA A 204 -8.78 -6.17 9.91
CA ALA A 204 -7.91 -7.26 9.48
C ALA A 204 -8.03 -8.45 10.45
N ALA A 205 -8.08 -8.18 11.75
CA ALA A 205 -8.20 -9.20 12.80
C ALA A 205 -9.61 -9.81 12.92
N ASP A 206 -10.67 -9.10 12.54
CA ASP A 206 -12.05 -9.59 12.69
C ASP A 206 -12.37 -10.75 11.73
N PRO A 207 -12.67 -11.97 12.20
CA PRO A 207 -13.00 -13.09 11.32
C PRO A 207 -14.33 -12.92 10.56
N LYS A 208 -15.23 -12.03 11.00
CA LYS A 208 -16.54 -11.81 10.34
C LYS A 208 -16.41 -10.95 9.08
N THR A 209 -15.50 -9.98 9.07
CA THR A 209 -15.17 -9.18 7.88
C THR A 209 -14.37 -10.02 6.88
N LYS A 210 -14.90 -10.16 5.66
CA LYS A 210 -14.24 -10.83 4.53
C LYS A 210 -13.66 -9.84 3.51
N SER A 211 -14.16 -8.61 3.44
CA SER A 211 -13.63 -7.56 2.56
C SER A 211 -13.85 -6.17 3.12
N ILE A 212 -12.94 -5.26 2.76
CA ILE A 212 -12.89 -3.91 3.32
C ILE A 212 -13.01 -2.91 2.17
N LEU A 213 -14.00 -2.04 2.25
CA LEU A 213 -14.26 -0.94 1.33
C LEU A 213 -13.87 0.38 2.00
N LEU A 214 -13.06 1.19 1.33
CA LEU A 214 -12.61 2.48 1.82
C LEU A 214 -13.04 3.61 0.86
N TYR A 215 -13.60 4.69 1.42
CA TYR A 215 -13.73 5.96 0.72
C TYR A 215 -12.84 7.00 1.41
N ILE A 216 -11.76 7.39 0.73
CA ILE A 216 -10.67 8.22 1.27
C ILE A 216 -10.66 9.56 0.57
N GLU A 217 -10.65 10.65 1.33
CA GLU A 217 -10.36 12.00 0.86
C GLU A 217 -8.92 12.38 1.20
N SER A 218 -8.46 12.06 2.41
CA SER A 218 -7.09 12.26 2.90
C SER A 218 -6.65 11.20 3.91
N VAL A 219 -5.35 11.06 4.11
CA VAL A 219 -4.74 10.20 5.15
C VAL A 219 -4.03 11.09 6.17
N THR A 220 -4.20 10.80 7.46
CA THR A 220 -3.61 11.53 8.59
C THR A 220 -2.19 11.08 8.92
N ASP A 221 -1.97 9.76 8.95
CA ASP A 221 -0.68 9.14 9.25
C ASP A 221 -0.36 8.08 8.18
N ALA A 222 0.55 8.43 7.26
CA ALA A 222 0.90 7.57 6.15
C ALA A 222 1.59 6.28 6.58
N ARG A 223 2.45 6.32 7.61
CA ARG A 223 3.15 5.11 8.07
C ARG A 223 2.16 4.12 8.64
N LYS A 224 1.30 4.60 9.54
CA LYS A 224 0.24 3.82 10.13
C LYS A 224 -0.70 3.23 9.07
N PHE A 225 -1.12 4.04 8.11
CA PHE A 225 -1.96 3.59 7.00
C PHE A 225 -1.29 2.52 6.14
N MET A 226 -0.01 2.68 5.80
CA MET A 226 0.72 1.72 4.99
C MET A 226 0.98 0.40 5.72
N SER A 227 1.35 0.44 7.00
CA SER A 227 1.50 -0.75 7.84
C SER A 227 0.20 -1.54 7.94
N ALA A 228 -0.88 -0.90 8.40
CA ALA A 228 -2.19 -1.54 8.56
C ALA A 228 -2.78 -2.00 7.22
N GLY A 229 -2.62 -1.18 6.19
CA GLY A 229 -3.08 -1.46 4.84
C GLY A 229 -2.43 -2.68 4.21
N ARG A 230 -1.11 -2.81 4.34
CA ARG A 230 -0.35 -3.98 3.87
C ARG A 230 -0.76 -5.24 4.63
N GLN A 231 -0.95 -5.13 5.94
CA GLN A 231 -1.40 -6.26 6.76
C GLN A 231 -2.82 -6.72 6.37
N ALA A 232 -3.75 -5.78 6.25
CA ALA A 232 -5.12 -6.06 5.84
C ALA A 232 -5.19 -6.66 4.43
N ALA A 233 -4.48 -6.07 3.46
CA ALA A 233 -4.48 -6.52 2.08
C ALA A 233 -3.87 -7.92 1.87
N ARG A 234 -2.96 -8.38 2.74
CA ARG A 234 -2.44 -9.76 2.72
C ARG A 234 -3.49 -10.79 3.13
N LEU A 235 -4.48 -10.39 3.92
CA LEU A 235 -5.48 -11.28 4.50
C LEU A 235 -6.81 -11.20 3.75
N LYS A 236 -7.17 -10.01 3.27
CA LYS A 236 -8.51 -9.68 2.78
C LYS A 236 -8.42 -8.69 1.62
N PRO A 237 -9.34 -8.77 0.63
CA PRO A 237 -9.48 -7.71 -0.36
C PRO A 237 -9.78 -6.36 0.31
N VAL A 238 -8.94 -5.37 0.01
CA VAL A 238 -9.12 -3.97 0.40
C VAL A 238 -9.33 -3.15 -0.87
N ILE A 239 -10.53 -2.61 -1.06
CA ILE A 239 -10.89 -1.80 -2.23
C ILE A 239 -11.09 -0.34 -1.81
N VAL A 240 -10.54 0.59 -2.58
CA VAL A 240 -10.43 2.00 -2.22
C VAL A 240 -10.94 2.91 -3.33
N ILE A 241 -11.80 3.87 -2.98
CA ILE A 241 -12.03 5.08 -3.78
C ILE A 241 -11.25 6.23 -3.16
N LYS A 242 -10.47 6.94 -3.98
CA LYS A 242 -9.81 8.19 -3.62
C LYS A 242 -10.52 9.37 -4.29
N ALA A 243 -11.13 10.23 -3.48
CA ALA A 243 -11.73 11.48 -3.93
C ALA A 243 -10.67 12.57 -4.17
N GLY A 244 -11.03 13.64 -4.88
CA GLY A 244 -10.14 14.80 -5.07
C GLY A 244 -8.91 14.56 -5.95
N ARG A 245 -9.06 13.78 -7.03
CA ARG A 245 -7.94 13.34 -7.90
C ARG A 245 -7.30 14.44 -8.75
N HIS A 246 -8.10 15.42 -9.14
CA HIS A 246 -7.69 16.54 -9.99
C HIS A 246 -7.60 17.79 -9.14
N GLU A 247 -6.75 18.75 -9.51
CA GLU A 247 -6.53 19.97 -8.72
C GLU A 247 -7.85 20.69 -8.36
N ALA A 248 -8.83 20.72 -9.26
CA ALA A 248 -10.16 21.28 -9.00
C ALA A 248 -10.97 20.47 -7.96
N GLY A 249 -10.94 19.14 -8.03
CA GLY A 249 -11.59 18.26 -7.06
C GLY A 249 -10.83 18.19 -5.73
N ALA A 250 -9.51 18.31 -5.77
CA ALA A 250 -8.61 18.44 -4.63
C ALA A 250 -8.92 19.72 -3.85
N ARG A 251 -9.11 20.85 -4.55
CA ARG A 251 -9.59 22.10 -3.96
C ARG A 251 -10.98 21.94 -3.32
N ALA A 252 -11.92 21.29 -4.00
CA ALA A 252 -13.25 21.02 -3.43
C ALA A 252 -13.18 20.16 -2.16
N ALA A 253 -12.41 19.06 -2.18
CA ALA A 253 -12.21 18.20 -1.00
C ALA A 253 -11.48 18.92 0.14
N ALA A 254 -10.48 19.75 -0.17
CA ALA A 254 -9.73 20.55 0.80
C ALA A 254 -10.63 21.63 1.45
N SER A 255 -11.55 22.24 0.71
CA SER A 255 -12.54 23.17 1.27
C SER A 255 -13.53 22.49 2.22
N HIS A 256 -13.76 21.17 2.08
CA HIS A 256 -14.64 20.40 2.95
C HIS A 256 -13.94 19.79 4.18
N THR A 257 -12.65 19.47 4.09
CA THR A 257 -11.89 18.79 5.17
C THR A 257 -10.84 19.67 5.86
N GLY A 258 -10.50 20.81 5.27
CA GLY A 258 -9.44 21.71 5.77
C GLY A 258 -8.02 21.16 5.62
N ALA A 259 -7.83 20.00 4.98
CA ALA A 259 -6.52 19.38 4.74
C ALA A 259 -6.03 19.61 3.30
N LEU A 260 -4.71 19.80 3.12
CA LEU A 260 -4.11 19.90 1.79
C LEU A 260 -4.20 18.54 1.09
N ALA A 261 -4.77 18.51 -0.12
CA ALA A 261 -4.85 17.28 -0.90
C ALA A 261 -3.47 16.91 -1.49
N GLY A 262 -2.97 15.72 -1.16
CA GLY A 262 -1.73 15.17 -1.72
C GLY A 262 -1.88 14.74 -3.18
N SER A 263 -0.74 14.47 -3.84
CA SER A 263 -0.71 14.09 -5.26
C SER A 263 -1.43 12.76 -5.52
N ASP A 264 -2.35 12.74 -6.48
CA ASP A 264 -3.11 11.52 -6.83
C ASP A 264 -2.21 10.37 -7.29
N ALA A 265 -1.11 10.70 -7.99
CA ALA A 265 -0.11 9.71 -8.42
C ALA A 265 0.61 9.06 -7.24
N VAL A 266 0.82 9.80 -6.14
CA VAL A 266 1.43 9.28 -4.90
C VAL A 266 0.45 8.37 -4.16
N TYR A 267 -0.83 8.76 -4.06
CA TYR A 267 -1.88 7.87 -3.53
C TYR A 267 -2.00 6.57 -4.35
N GLN A 268 -1.95 6.67 -5.69
CA GLN A 268 -1.93 5.48 -6.55
C GLN A 268 -0.74 4.57 -6.25
N ALA A 269 0.45 5.15 -6.10
CA ALA A 269 1.65 4.41 -5.74
C ALA A 269 1.52 3.75 -4.36
N ALA A 270 0.95 4.45 -3.39
CA ALA A 270 0.69 3.95 -2.03
C ALA A 270 -0.27 2.76 -2.02
N PHE A 271 -1.44 2.88 -2.65
CA PHE A 271 -2.42 1.80 -2.70
C PHE A 271 -1.85 0.55 -3.38
N ARG A 272 -1.13 0.74 -4.48
CA ARG A 272 -0.44 -0.36 -5.17
C ARG A 272 0.59 -1.03 -4.28
N ARG A 273 1.44 -0.23 -3.62
CA ARG A 273 2.47 -0.71 -2.70
C ARG A 273 1.88 -1.41 -1.48
N ALA A 274 0.67 -1.04 -1.09
CA ALA A 274 -0.08 -1.69 -0.01
C ALA A 274 -0.79 -2.98 -0.45
N GLY A 275 -0.93 -3.24 -1.76
CA GLY A 275 -1.71 -4.35 -2.31
C GLY A 275 -3.22 -4.10 -2.37
N MET A 276 -3.64 -2.84 -2.18
CA MET A 276 -5.04 -2.42 -2.26
C MET A 276 -5.47 -2.29 -3.72
N LEU A 277 -6.76 -2.51 -3.99
CA LEU A 277 -7.38 -2.27 -5.29
C LEU A 277 -8.01 -0.88 -5.29
N ARG A 278 -7.66 -0.03 -6.27
CA ARG A 278 -8.24 1.30 -6.39
C ARG A 278 -9.27 1.35 -7.51
N GLU A 279 -10.47 1.81 -7.17
CA GLU A 279 -11.55 2.07 -8.11
C GLU A 279 -11.96 3.54 -8.16
N LEU A 280 -12.74 3.89 -9.18
CA LEU A 280 -13.13 5.26 -9.48
C LEU A 280 -14.61 5.53 -9.17
N GLY A 281 -15.49 4.55 -9.38
CA GLY A 281 -16.92 4.64 -9.11
C GLY A 281 -17.34 3.83 -7.89
N ILE A 282 -18.44 4.25 -7.27
CA ILE A 282 -19.07 3.52 -6.16
C ILE A 282 -19.62 2.17 -6.63
N GLU A 283 -20.17 2.11 -7.84
CA GLU A 283 -20.65 0.87 -8.47
C GLU A 283 -19.51 -0.16 -8.57
N ASP A 284 -18.32 0.30 -8.97
CA ASP A 284 -17.14 -0.55 -9.13
C ASP A 284 -16.67 -1.17 -7.80
N LEU A 285 -16.87 -0.50 -6.65
CA LEU A 285 -16.50 -1.05 -5.33
C LEU A 285 -17.23 -2.35 -5.03
N PHE A 286 -18.51 -2.40 -5.36
CA PHE A 286 -19.36 -3.53 -5.03
C PHE A 286 -19.27 -4.63 -6.07
N ASP A 287 -19.13 -4.28 -7.34
CA ASP A 287 -18.77 -5.26 -8.38
C ASP A 287 -17.43 -5.94 -8.03
N ALA A 288 -16.48 -5.20 -7.44
CA ALA A 288 -15.24 -5.78 -6.90
C ALA A 288 -15.49 -6.72 -5.71
N VAL A 289 -16.38 -6.37 -4.77
CA VAL A 289 -16.73 -7.25 -3.64
C VAL A 289 -17.42 -8.52 -4.12
N GLU A 290 -18.40 -8.41 -5.01
CA GLU A 290 -19.08 -9.58 -5.58
C GLU A 290 -18.07 -10.51 -6.27
N THR A 291 -17.13 -9.94 -7.01
CA THR A 291 -16.12 -10.71 -7.76
C THR A 291 -15.03 -11.31 -6.86
N LEU A 292 -14.50 -10.55 -5.90
CA LEU A 292 -13.33 -10.93 -5.09
C LEU A 292 -13.71 -11.67 -3.80
N SER A 293 -14.82 -11.30 -3.15
CA SER A 293 -15.15 -11.73 -1.79
C SER A 293 -15.99 -13.01 -1.76
N THR A 294 -16.87 -13.22 -2.75
CA THR A 294 -17.76 -14.38 -2.75
C THR A 294 -17.12 -15.64 -3.35
N ARG A 295 -16.05 -15.49 -4.14
CA ARG A 295 -15.50 -16.56 -4.98
C ARG A 295 -14.12 -17.08 -4.56
N SER A 296 -13.37 -16.31 -3.75
CA SER A 296 -12.00 -16.65 -3.29
C SER A 296 -11.90 -18.02 -2.61
N GLU A 297 -12.97 -18.50 -1.98
CA GLU A 297 -12.94 -19.80 -1.27
C GLU A 297 -13.20 -21.03 -2.17
N ARG A 298 -13.78 -20.88 -3.38
CA ARG A 298 -14.17 -22.05 -4.21
C ARG A 298 -13.46 -22.15 -5.56
N ARG A 299 -13.13 -21.02 -6.22
CA ARG A 299 -12.59 -21.00 -7.59
C ARG A 299 -11.70 -19.77 -7.82
N PRO A 300 -10.42 -19.82 -7.42
CA PRO A 300 -9.50 -18.72 -7.68
C PRO A 300 -9.30 -18.57 -9.19
N ILE A 301 -9.31 -17.34 -9.68
CA ILE A 301 -8.91 -17.05 -11.07
C ILE A 301 -7.38 -17.07 -11.08
N LEU A 302 -6.82 -18.03 -11.81
CA LEU A 302 -5.38 -18.27 -11.88
C LEU A 302 -4.86 -17.76 -13.23
N GLY A 303 -4.57 -16.46 -13.32
CA GLY A 303 -3.97 -15.85 -14.50
C GLY A 303 -4.74 -14.64 -15.05
N ASP A 304 -4.36 -14.20 -16.24
CA ASP A 304 -4.85 -12.97 -16.88
C ASP A 304 -5.33 -13.18 -18.32
N ARG A 305 -5.58 -14.43 -18.73
CA ARG A 305 -6.03 -14.80 -20.09
C ARG A 305 -7.52 -15.12 -20.14
N LEU A 306 -8.29 -14.28 -20.85
CA LEU A 306 -9.74 -14.41 -20.99
C LEU A 306 -10.12 -15.16 -22.29
N GLY A 307 -10.88 -16.24 -22.17
CA GLY A 307 -11.61 -16.85 -23.29
C GLY A 307 -12.99 -16.22 -23.42
N ILE A 308 -13.38 -15.79 -24.61
CA ILE A 308 -14.71 -15.19 -24.85
C ILE A 308 -15.53 -16.15 -25.71
N LEU A 309 -16.74 -16.48 -25.26
CA LEU A 309 -17.75 -17.24 -26.00
C LEU A 309 -18.94 -16.34 -26.29
N THR A 310 -19.35 -16.20 -27.55
CA THR A 310 -20.45 -15.31 -27.93
C THR A 310 -21.27 -15.89 -29.07
N ASN A 311 -22.58 -15.60 -29.12
CA ASN A 311 -23.40 -15.85 -30.31
C ASN A 311 -23.51 -14.61 -31.23
N GLY A 312 -22.80 -13.52 -30.91
CA GLY A 312 -22.78 -12.30 -31.71
C GLY A 312 -21.38 -11.71 -31.81
N GLY A 313 -20.76 -11.85 -32.98
CA GLY A 313 -19.40 -11.37 -33.25
C GLY A 313 -19.16 -9.89 -32.93
N GLY A 314 -20.11 -9.00 -33.26
CA GLY A 314 -19.97 -7.56 -32.98
C GLY A 314 -19.80 -7.23 -31.50
N VAL A 315 -20.47 -7.99 -30.62
CA VAL A 315 -20.35 -7.79 -29.17
C VAL A 315 -19.08 -8.43 -28.62
N GLY A 316 -18.62 -9.52 -29.23
CA GLY A 316 -17.31 -10.10 -28.93
C GLY A 316 -16.14 -9.16 -29.26
N VAL A 317 -16.24 -8.43 -30.38
CA VAL A 317 -15.28 -7.37 -30.74
C VAL A 317 -15.28 -6.26 -29.70
N LEU A 318 -16.46 -5.74 -29.31
CA LEU A 318 -16.56 -4.73 -28.26
C LEU A 318 -15.89 -5.18 -26.95
N ALA A 319 -16.17 -6.41 -26.50
CA ALA A 319 -15.54 -6.97 -25.30
C ALA A 319 -14.01 -7.07 -25.45
N THR A 320 -13.52 -7.40 -26.64
CA THR A 320 -12.09 -7.48 -26.94
C THR A 320 -11.43 -6.11 -26.89
N ASP A 321 -12.01 -5.10 -27.52
CA ASP A 321 -11.48 -3.73 -27.52
C ASP A 321 -11.35 -3.21 -26.08
N PHE A 322 -12.42 -3.35 -25.27
CA PHE A 322 -12.38 -2.95 -23.86
C PHE A 322 -11.35 -3.74 -23.04
N LEU A 323 -11.17 -5.03 -23.31
CA LEU A 323 -10.16 -5.84 -22.61
C LEU A 323 -8.75 -5.34 -22.90
N VAL A 324 -8.45 -5.03 -24.16
CA VAL A 324 -7.14 -4.55 -24.59
C VAL A 324 -6.87 -3.14 -24.07
N ASP A 325 -7.86 -2.25 -24.09
CA ASP A 325 -7.75 -0.88 -23.56
C ASP A 325 -7.42 -0.87 -22.05
N GLU A 326 -7.96 -1.83 -21.31
CA GLU A 326 -7.66 -2.04 -19.88
C GLU A 326 -6.34 -2.79 -19.63
N GLY A 327 -5.62 -3.19 -20.68
CA GLY A 327 -4.35 -3.93 -20.58
C GLY A 327 -4.50 -5.41 -20.21
N GLY A 328 -5.68 -5.98 -20.48
CA GLY A 328 -5.98 -7.42 -20.37
C GLY A 328 -5.49 -8.21 -21.58
N ARG A 329 -5.59 -9.54 -21.49
CA ARG A 329 -5.12 -10.47 -22.54
C ARG A 329 -6.20 -11.48 -22.91
N LEU A 330 -6.41 -11.67 -24.20
CA LEU A 330 -7.17 -12.81 -24.70
C LEU A 330 -6.36 -14.10 -24.54
N ALA A 331 -7.05 -15.19 -24.26
CA ALA A 331 -6.46 -16.53 -24.32
C ALA A 331 -6.18 -16.94 -25.77
N GLU A 332 -5.01 -17.53 -26.01
CA GLU A 332 -4.69 -18.22 -27.26
C GLU A 332 -5.27 -19.63 -27.21
N ILE A 333 -6.38 -19.85 -27.92
CA ILE A 333 -7.07 -21.15 -27.94
C ILE A 333 -6.17 -22.21 -28.57
N SER A 334 -5.99 -23.33 -27.87
CA SER A 334 -5.12 -24.41 -28.34
C SER A 334 -5.70 -25.10 -29.59
N GLU A 335 -4.82 -25.64 -30.44
CA GLU A 335 -5.23 -26.40 -31.64
C GLU A 335 -6.12 -27.60 -31.29
N GLU A 336 -5.92 -28.22 -30.11
CA GLU A 336 -6.76 -29.29 -29.58
C GLU A 336 -8.20 -28.80 -29.34
N THR A 337 -8.36 -27.64 -28.70
CA THR A 337 -9.67 -27.03 -28.45
C THR A 337 -10.34 -26.60 -29.76
N VAL A 338 -9.59 -26.03 -30.70
CA VAL A 338 -10.12 -25.69 -32.05
C VAL A 338 -10.65 -26.94 -32.75
N SER A 339 -9.92 -28.06 -32.70
CA SER A 339 -10.34 -29.33 -33.31
C SER A 339 -11.62 -29.90 -32.68
N LYS A 340 -11.75 -29.80 -31.34
CA LYS A 340 -12.98 -30.20 -30.62
C LYS A 340 -14.18 -29.34 -31.01
N LEU A 341 -13.98 -28.03 -31.13
CA LEU A 341 -15.01 -27.08 -31.53
C LEU A 341 -15.44 -27.30 -32.99
N ASP A 342 -14.52 -27.58 -33.91
CA ASP A 342 -14.82 -27.87 -35.32
C ASP A 342 -15.73 -29.11 -35.51
N ALA A 343 -15.70 -30.06 -34.57
CA ALA A 343 -16.54 -31.26 -34.62
C ALA A 343 -18.00 -31.01 -34.22
N VAL A 344 -18.28 -29.94 -33.46
CA VAL A 344 -19.59 -29.69 -32.81
C VAL A 344 -20.22 -28.35 -33.18
N LEU A 345 -19.45 -27.40 -33.73
CA LEU A 345 -19.93 -26.10 -34.19
C LEU A 345 -20.12 -26.03 -35.71
N PRO A 346 -21.00 -25.14 -36.20
CA PRO A 346 -21.16 -24.92 -37.65
C PRO A 346 -19.85 -24.45 -38.28
N ARG A 347 -19.59 -24.83 -39.54
CA ARG A 347 -18.36 -24.44 -40.26
C ARG A 347 -18.07 -22.93 -40.29
N THR A 348 -19.08 -22.10 -40.08
CA THR A 348 -19.02 -20.63 -40.08
C THR A 348 -18.54 -20.01 -38.77
N TRP A 349 -18.28 -20.80 -37.71
CA TRP A 349 -17.74 -20.27 -36.46
C TRP A 349 -16.34 -19.66 -36.64
N SER A 350 -15.95 -18.74 -35.75
CA SER A 350 -14.79 -17.84 -35.94
C SER A 350 -13.41 -18.50 -36.03
N ARG A 351 -13.21 -19.69 -35.42
CA ARG A 351 -11.88 -20.33 -35.24
C ARG A 351 -10.85 -19.45 -34.53
N ALA A 352 -11.31 -18.50 -33.74
CA ALA A 352 -10.48 -17.56 -32.99
C ALA A 352 -11.08 -17.31 -31.60
N ASN A 353 -10.42 -16.46 -30.82
CA ASN A 353 -10.97 -15.86 -29.62
C ASN A 353 -11.30 -14.39 -29.95
N PRO A 354 -12.56 -13.94 -29.85
CA PRO A 354 -13.75 -14.64 -29.35
C PRO A 354 -14.23 -15.84 -30.20
N VAL A 355 -14.71 -16.89 -29.52
CA VAL A 355 -15.40 -18.04 -30.11
C VAL A 355 -16.83 -17.61 -30.45
N ASP A 356 -17.10 -17.33 -31.73
CA ASP A 356 -18.44 -16.97 -32.23
C ASP A 356 -19.23 -18.22 -32.64
N ILE A 357 -20.25 -18.58 -31.86
CA ILE A 357 -21.11 -19.76 -32.06
C ILE A 357 -22.34 -19.49 -32.93
N ILE A 358 -22.41 -18.30 -33.55
CA ILE A 358 -23.44 -17.84 -34.50
C ILE A 358 -24.79 -17.50 -33.81
N GLY A 359 -25.51 -16.51 -34.34
CA GLY A 359 -26.68 -15.89 -33.71
C GLY A 359 -27.89 -16.79 -33.42
N ASP A 360 -28.00 -17.94 -34.09
CA ASP A 360 -29.05 -18.95 -33.88
C ASP A 360 -28.62 -20.03 -32.86
N ALA A 361 -27.57 -19.79 -32.07
CA ALA A 361 -27.04 -20.74 -31.11
C ALA A 361 -28.04 -21.13 -30.01
N GLY A 362 -28.49 -22.38 -30.05
CA GLY A 362 -29.22 -23.05 -28.97
C GLY A 362 -28.35 -23.41 -27.76
N ALA A 363 -29.00 -23.95 -26.72
CA ALA A 363 -28.34 -24.37 -25.47
C ALA A 363 -27.17 -25.36 -25.69
N GLU A 364 -27.29 -26.29 -26.64
CA GLU A 364 -26.24 -27.27 -26.93
C GLU A 364 -24.93 -26.62 -27.39
N ARG A 365 -24.97 -25.56 -28.21
CA ARG A 365 -23.76 -24.87 -28.66
C ARG A 365 -23.07 -24.12 -27.53
N TYR A 366 -23.85 -23.55 -26.60
CA TYR A 366 -23.31 -22.97 -25.38
C TYR A 366 -22.64 -24.04 -24.50
N SER A 367 -23.28 -25.19 -24.31
CA SER A 367 -22.71 -26.31 -23.56
C SER A 367 -21.39 -26.78 -24.16
N HIS A 368 -21.35 -27.09 -25.46
CA HIS A 368 -20.14 -27.54 -26.15
C HIS A 368 -19.02 -26.49 -26.14
N GLY A 369 -19.35 -25.22 -26.41
CA GLY A 369 -18.39 -24.12 -26.38
C GLY A 369 -17.78 -23.93 -25.00
N MET A 370 -18.62 -23.98 -23.97
CA MET A 370 -18.19 -23.89 -22.58
C MET A 370 -17.30 -25.05 -22.16
N GLU A 371 -17.69 -26.28 -22.45
CA GLU A 371 -16.91 -27.47 -22.10
C GLU A 371 -15.50 -27.43 -22.70
N ALA A 372 -15.39 -27.01 -23.97
CA ALA A 372 -14.12 -26.90 -24.67
C ALA A 372 -13.22 -25.81 -24.05
N LEU A 373 -13.74 -24.60 -23.84
CA LEU A 373 -12.98 -23.48 -23.26
C LEU A 373 -12.58 -23.73 -21.80
N LEU A 374 -13.47 -24.31 -21.00
CA LEU A 374 -13.20 -24.61 -19.60
C LEU A 374 -12.11 -25.67 -19.43
N LYS A 375 -11.90 -26.56 -20.42
CA LYS A 375 -10.82 -27.56 -20.42
C LYS A 375 -9.50 -27.07 -21.01
N ASP A 376 -9.49 -25.99 -21.78
CA ASP A 376 -8.28 -25.46 -22.43
C ASP A 376 -7.26 -24.90 -21.42
N LYS A 377 -6.03 -25.40 -21.37
CA LYS A 377 -5.00 -24.93 -20.42
C LYS A 377 -4.54 -23.48 -20.66
N ASN A 378 -4.85 -22.91 -21.81
CA ASN A 378 -4.53 -21.53 -22.16
C ASN A 378 -5.59 -20.51 -21.71
N VAL A 379 -6.74 -20.98 -21.23
CA VAL A 379 -7.86 -20.15 -20.79
C VAL A 379 -7.91 -20.12 -19.27
N ASP A 380 -7.73 -18.95 -18.65
CA ASP A 380 -7.75 -18.79 -17.19
C ASP A 380 -9.15 -18.45 -16.67
N ALA A 381 -9.95 -17.73 -17.47
CA ALA A 381 -11.34 -17.40 -17.22
C ALA A 381 -12.16 -17.40 -18.51
N VAL A 382 -13.48 -17.60 -18.40
CA VAL A 382 -14.39 -17.53 -19.55
C VAL A 382 -15.42 -16.41 -19.37
N LEU A 383 -15.54 -15.53 -20.35
CA LEU A 383 -16.67 -14.61 -20.51
C LEU A 383 -17.64 -15.18 -21.54
N VAL A 384 -18.87 -15.46 -21.11
CA VAL A 384 -19.94 -15.97 -21.98
C VAL A 384 -20.94 -14.89 -22.24
N MET A 385 -21.28 -14.71 -23.51
CA MET A 385 -22.12 -13.62 -23.98
C MET A 385 -23.30 -14.16 -24.77
N ASN A 386 -24.45 -13.53 -24.59
CA ASN A 386 -25.65 -13.83 -25.35
C ASN A 386 -26.35 -12.56 -25.82
N CYS A 387 -26.56 -12.48 -27.12
CA CYS A 387 -27.48 -11.57 -27.77
C CYS A 387 -28.82 -12.30 -27.95
N PRO A 388 -29.89 -11.88 -27.24
CA PRO A 388 -31.22 -12.45 -27.43
C PRO A 388 -31.68 -12.43 -28.88
N THR A 389 -32.16 -13.56 -29.38
CA THR A 389 -32.78 -13.67 -30.71
C THR A 389 -34.17 -14.26 -30.62
N ALA A 390 -35.00 -14.06 -31.65
CA ALA A 390 -36.36 -14.57 -31.68
C ALA A 390 -36.44 -16.11 -31.86
N VAL A 391 -35.31 -16.75 -32.18
CA VAL A 391 -35.25 -18.16 -32.60
C VAL A 391 -34.84 -19.11 -31.48
N VAL A 392 -34.30 -18.61 -30.36
CA VAL A 392 -33.77 -19.44 -29.26
C VAL A 392 -34.28 -18.94 -27.90
N ASN A 393 -34.49 -19.88 -26.97
CA ASN A 393 -34.83 -19.55 -25.59
C ASN A 393 -33.57 -19.20 -24.77
N ASN A 394 -33.45 -17.93 -24.37
CA ASN A 394 -32.30 -17.41 -23.60
C ASN A 394 -32.08 -18.11 -22.25
N LEU A 395 -33.16 -18.55 -21.59
CA LEU A 395 -33.07 -19.23 -20.30
C LEU A 395 -32.48 -20.63 -20.43
N SER A 396 -32.82 -21.34 -21.53
CA SER A 396 -32.21 -22.65 -21.81
C SER A 396 -30.69 -22.55 -22.04
N ALA A 397 -30.24 -21.51 -22.74
CA ALA A 397 -28.81 -21.23 -22.91
C ALA A 397 -28.14 -20.88 -21.57
N ALA A 398 -28.82 -20.13 -20.70
CA ALA A 398 -28.32 -19.82 -19.37
C ALA A 398 -28.15 -21.08 -18.50
N HIS A 399 -29.12 -22.00 -18.49
CA HIS A 399 -29.00 -23.27 -17.77
C HIS A 399 -27.82 -24.11 -18.28
N ALA A 400 -27.60 -24.19 -19.60
CA ALA A 400 -26.45 -24.90 -20.15
C ALA A 400 -25.10 -24.30 -19.70
N VAL A 401 -25.03 -22.98 -19.56
CA VAL A 401 -23.85 -22.28 -19.02
C VAL A 401 -23.70 -22.54 -17.52
N ILE A 402 -24.80 -22.57 -16.76
CA ILE A 402 -24.79 -22.90 -15.32
C ILE A 402 -24.24 -24.31 -15.12
N ASP A 403 -24.76 -25.31 -15.82
CA ASP A 403 -24.33 -26.70 -15.70
C ASP A 403 -22.84 -26.87 -16.02
N ALA A 404 -22.37 -26.25 -17.11
CA ALA A 404 -20.97 -26.29 -17.50
C ALA A 404 -20.07 -25.54 -16.51
N ALA A 405 -20.53 -24.41 -16.00
CA ALA A 405 -19.81 -23.66 -14.97
C ALA A 405 -19.71 -24.51 -13.70
N GLU A 406 -20.79 -25.09 -13.20
CA GLU A 406 -20.78 -25.91 -11.97
C GLU A 406 -19.82 -27.11 -12.07
N ALA A 407 -19.65 -27.69 -13.26
CA ALA A 407 -18.73 -28.79 -13.52
C ALA A 407 -17.23 -28.41 -13.60
N SER A 408 -16.87 -27.13 -13.63
CA SER A 408 -15.48 -26.66 -13.81
C SER A 408 -14.96 -25.86 -12.63
N ASN A 409 -13.66 -25.91 -12.33
CA ASN A 409 -13.07 -25.03 -11.31
C ASN A 409 -12.70 -23.64 -11.83
N LYS A 410 -12.84 -23.38 -13.13
CA LYS A 410 -12.52 -22.07 -13.70
C LYS A 410 -13.64 -21.06 -13.46
N PRO A 411 -13.31 -19.77 -13.33
CA PRO A 411 -14.28 -18.69 -13.24
C PRO A 411 -15.01 -18.48 -14.57
N VAL A 412 -16.30 -18.19 -14.46
CA VAL A 412 -17.19 -17.88 -15.58
C VAL A 412 -17.89 -16.57 -15.28
N PHE A 413 -17.83 -15.63 -16.22
CA PHE A 413 -18.54 -14.36 -16.21
C PHE A 413 -19.61 -14.40 -17.31
N THR A 414 -20.79 -13.87 -17.04
CA THR A 414 -21.88 -13.88 -18.03
C THR A 414 -22.33 -12.48 -18.40
N ASN A 415 -22.63 -12.28 -19.68
CA ASN A 415 -23.23 -11.06 -20.18
C ASN A 415 -24.38 -11.38 -21.14
N TRP A 416 -25.61 -11.40 -20.62
CA TRP A 416 -26.82 -11.53 -21.43
C TRP A 416 -27.32 -10.11 -21.75
N LEU A 417 -27.27 -9.73 -23.03
CA LEU A 417 -27.57 -8.37 -23.46
C LEU A 417 -29.07 -8.08 -23.44
N GLY A 418 -29.39 -6.81 -23.18
CA GLY A 418 -30.77 -6.31 -23.09
C GLY A 418 -31.36 -6.43 -21.68
N ASP A 419 -32.52 -5.79 -21.49
CA ASP A 419 -33.16 -5.76 -20.17
C ASP A 419 -34.20 -6.88 -20.04
N LYS A 420 -35.42 -6.66 -20.57
CA LYS A 420 -36.57 -7.55 -20.40
C LYS A 420 -36.31 -9.01 -20.81
N GLY A 421 -35.64 -9.24 -21.94
CA GLY A 421 -35.41 -10.58 -22.49
C GLY A 421 -34.29 -11.39 -21.81
N ALA A 422 -33.43 -10.70 -21.05
CA ALA A 422 -32.29 -11.29 -20.34
C ALA A 422 -32.53 -11.46 -18.84
N ARG A 423 -33.53 -10.78 -18.27
CA ARG A 423 -33.76 -10.70 -16.82
C ARG A 423 -33.85 -12.08 -16.14
N ALA A 424 -34.69 -12.98 -16.66
CA ALA A 424 -34.84 -14.32 -16.08
C ALA A 424 -33.53 -15.14 -16.11
N ALA A 425 -32.72 -14.98 -17.17
CA ALA A 425 -31.41 -15.62 -17.24
C ALA A 425 -30.44 -15.04 -16.21
N ARG A 426 -30.44 -13.71 -16.03
CA ARG A 426 -29.62 -13.04 -15.01
C ARG A 426 -30.01 -13.43 -13.58
N GLU A 427 -31.31 -13.52 -13.29
CA GLU A 427 -31.83 -14.02 -12.01
C GLU A 427 -31.40 -15.47 -11.75
N ALA A 428 -31.41 -16.33 -12.77
CA ALA A 428 -30.92 -17.70 -12.66
C ALA A 428 -29.40 -17.74 -12.35
N PHE A 429 -28.59 -16.94 -13.06
CA PHE A 429 -27.16 -16.83 -12.75
C PHE A 429 -26.91 -16.35 -11.32
N GLN A 430 -27.65 -15.34 -10.84
CA GLN A 430 -27.55 -14.83 -9.47
C GLN A 430 -27.92 -15.90 -8.43
N ALA A 431 -28.99 -16.67 -8.66
CA ALA A 431 -29.40 -17.77 -7.77
C ALA A 431 -28.30 -18.84 -7.63
N HIS A 432 -27.56 -19.11 -8.71
CA HIS A 432 -26.41 -20.02 -8.73
C HIS A 432 -25.07 -19.34 -8.41
N ARG A 433 -25.07 -18.05 -8.04
CA ARG A 433 -23.87 -17.25 -7.71
C ARG A 433 -22.85 -17.20 -8.86
N ILE A 434 -23.33 -17.10 -10.10
CA ILE A 434 -22.52 -16.83 -11.28
C ILE A 434 -22.59 -15.32 -11.59
N PRO A 435 -21.46 -14.60 -11.63
CA PRO A 435 -21.44 -13.17 -11.90
C PRO A 435 -22.02 -12.85 -13.27
N THR A 436 -23.04 -11.99 -13.28
CA THR A 436 -23.76 -11.63 -14.49
C THR A 436 -23.86 -10.12 -14.64
N TYR A 437 -23.60 -9.63 -15.85
CA TYR A 437 -23.51 -8.21 -16.16
C TYR A 437 -24.43 -7.84 -17.32
N GLU A 438 -24.88 -6.59 -17.33
CA GLU A 438 -25.74 -6.04 -18.39
C GLU A 438 -24.96 -5.67 -19.64
N THR A 439 -23.70 -5.26 -19.47
CA THR A 439 -22.85 -4.77 -20.54
C THR A 439 -21.57 -5.60 -20.69
N PRO A 440 -21.01 -5.70 -21.91
CA PRO A 440 -19.70 -6.29 -22.12
C PRO A 440 -18.61 -5.60 -21.29
N THR A 441 -18.67 -4.27 -21.23
CA THR A 441 -17.73 -3.45 -20.47
C THR A 441 -17.75 -3.78 -18.98
N GLY A 442 -18.95 -3.98 -18.38
CA GLY A 442 -19.07 -4.38 -16.98
C GLY A 442 -18.46 -5.76 -16.71
N ALA A 443 -18.69 -6.73 -17.60
CA ALA A 443 -18.13 -8.07 -17.45
C ALA A 443 -16.60 -8.11 -17.60
N VAL A 444 -16.07 -7.40 -18.60
CA VAL A 444 -14.63 -7.26 -18.80
C VAL A 444 -13.98 -6.51 -17.63
N ARG A 445 -14.61 -5.42 -17.17
CA ARG A 445 -14.14 -4.68 -15.99
C ARG A 445 -14.05 -5.58 -14.77
N ALA A 446 -15.07 -6.41 -14.51
CA ALA A 446 -15.05 -7.34 -13.40
C ALA A 446 -13.90 -8.35 -13.48
N PHE A 447 -13.64 -8.91 -14.66
CA PHE A 447 -12.44 -9.74 -14.87
C PHE A 447 -11.14 -8.95 -14.59
N MET A 448 -11.05 -7.71 -15.09
CA MET A 448 -9.87 -6.86 -14.90
C MET A 448 -9.68 -6.41 -13.45
N LEU A 449 -10.74 -6.33 -12.63
CA LEU A 449 -10.62 -6.12 -11.17
C LEU A 449 -9.83 -7.26 -10.53
N HIS A 450 -10.13 -8.50 -10.91
CA HIS A 450 -9.37 -9.66 -10.44
C HIS A 450 -7.91 -9.60 -10.89
N VAL A 451 -7.67 -9.34 -12.17
CA VAL A 451 -6.30 -9.27 -12.72
C VAL A 451 -5.48 -8.18 -12.02
N ARG A 452 -6.07 -7.00 -11.80
CA ARG A 452 -5.40 -5.89 -11.08
C ARG A 452 -5.14 -6.25 -9.61
N HIS A 453 -6.11 -6.88 -8.95
CA HIS A 453 -5.94 -7.34 -7.58
C HIS A 453 -4.82 -8.38 -7.46
N ASP A 454 -4.81 -9.41 -8.30
CA ASP A 454 -3.78 -10.44 -8.33
C ASP A 454 -2.38 -9.85 -8.62
N ARG A 455 -2.26 -8.93 -9.58
CA ARG A 455 -0.99 -8.20 -9.84
C ARG A 455 -0.51 -7.44 -8.59
N ASN A 456 -1.41 -6.75 -7.89
CA ASN A 456 -1.07 -6.03 -6.66
C ASN A 456 -0.68 -6.98 -5.52
N GLN A 457 -1.36 -8.13 -5.39
CA GLN A 457 -1.03 -9.16 -4.41
C GLN A 457 0.31 -9.84 -4.70
N ARG A 458 0.61 -10.11 -5.97
CA ARG A 458 1.93 -10.61 -6.39
C ARG A 458 3.02 -9.66 -5.97
N LEU A 459 2.90 -8.37 -6.29
CA LEU A 459 3.88 -7.35 -5.87
C LEU A 459 4.02 -7.23 -4.34
N LEU A 460 2.94 -7.41 -3.59
CA LEU A 460 2.95 -7.40 -2.12
C LEU A 460 3.65 -8.61 -1.52
N LEU A 461 3.54 -9.77 -2.17
CA LEU A 461 4.08 -11.07 -1.74
C LEU A 461 5.37 -11.46 -2.48
N GLU A 462 5.88 -10.60 -3.36
CA GLU A 462 7.02 -10.91 -4.21
C GLU A 462 8.29 -10.92 -3.39
N ILE A 463 8.89 -12.10 -3.29
CA ILE A 463 10.21 -12.29 -2.71
C ILE A 463 11.21 -11.90 -3.79
N PRO A 464 11.93 -10.78 -3.63
CA PRO A 464 12.95 -10.39 -4.60
C PRO A 464 14.05 -11.45 -4.65
N PRO A 465 14.56 -11.80 -5.85
CA PRO A 465 15.71 -12.67 -5.95
C PRO A 465 16.94 -12.01 -5.31
N ALA A 466 17.86 -12.80 -4.79
CA ALA A 466 19.19 -12.34 -4.44
C ALA A 466 19.89 -11.84 -5.71
N GLY A 467 19.91 -10.52 -5.90
CA GLY A 467 20.57 -9.88 -7.03
C GLY A 467 22.05 -9.61 -6.77
N PRO A 468 22.79 -9.08 -7.76
CA PRO A 468 24.15 -8.62 -7.53
C PRO A 468 24.17 -7.59 -6.40
N ALA A 469 25.24 -7.64 -5.59
CA ALA A 469 25.43 -6.71 -4.49
C ALA A 469 25.34 -5.27 -5.00
N LEU A 470 24.65 -4.42 -4.23
CA LEU A 470 24.67 -2.98 -4.51
C LEU A 470 26.11 -2.45 -4.33
N PRO A 471 26.51 -1.43 -5.09
CA PRO A 471 27.81 -0.78 -4.92
C PRO A 471 28.02 -0.33 -3.47
N ALA A 472 29.26 -0.37 -2.99
CA ALA A 472 29.62 0.16 -1.69
C ALA A 472 29.30 1.67 -1.64
N ARG A 473 28.68 2.11 -0.55
CA ARG A 473 28.25 3.49 -0.34
C ARG A 473 29.28 4.24 0.50
N ASP A 474 29.64 5.44 0.07
CA ASP A 474 30.52 6.35 0.83
C ASP A 474 29.66 7.33 1.64
N LEU A 475 29.15 6.85 2.79
CA LEU A 475 28.24 7.59 3.66
C LEU A 475 28.90 8.84 4.26
N ASP A 476 30.18 8.74 4.62
CA ASP A 476 30.93 9.85 5.20
C ASP A 476 31.05 11.00 4.20
N LYS A 477 31.41 10.67 2.95
CA LYS A 477 31.45 11.67 1.87
C LYS A 477 30.08 12.28 1.61
N ALA A 478 29.03 11.47 1.50
CA ALA A 478 27.67 11.97 1.29
C ALA A 478 27.22 12.93 2.39
N ARG A 479 27.39 12.55 3.67
CA ARG A 479 27.06 13.40 4.83
C ARG A 479 27.85 14.69 4.83
N SER A 480 29.16 14.61 4.56
CA SER A 480 30.03 15.79 4.54
C SER A 480 29.58 16.86 3.54
N ILE A 481 29.10 16.46 2.34
CA ILE A 481 28.57 17.36 1.31
C ILE A 481 27.30 18.08 1.80
N VAL A 482 26.34 17.33 2.32
CA VAL A 482 25.06 17.89 2.79
C VAL A 482 25.26 18.82 3.98
N GLU A 483 26.11 18.42 4.94
CA GLU A 483 26.41 19.21 6.14
C GLU A 483 27.24 20.46 5.86
N ALA A 484 28.12 20.43 4.85
CA ALA A 484 28.82 21.63 4.39
C ALA A 484 27.85 22.66 3.81
N ALA A 485 26.98 22.24 2.88
CA ALA A 485 26.02 23.13 2.25
C ALA A 485 24.99 23.72 3.25
N LEU A 486 24.55 22.94 4.24
CA LEU A 486 23.67 23.46 5.30
C LEU A 486 24.38 24.45 6.24
N ARG A 487 25.67 24.24 6.54
CA ARG A 487 26.45 25.22 7.34
C ARG A 487 26.63 26.54 6.62
N GLU A 488 26.59 26.53 5.29
CA GLU A 488 26.65 27.70 4.43
C GLU A 488 25.26 28.32 4.15
N ASP A 489 24.20 27.82 4.80
CA ASP A 489 22.81 28.27 4.64
C ASP A 489 22.30 28.18 3.17
N ARG A 490 22.84 27.23 2.40
CA ARG A 490 22.43 26.96 1.02
C ARG A 490 21.28 25.97 0.96
N GLU A 491 20.27 26.28 0.15
CA GLU A 491 19.18 25.33 -0.15
C GLU A 491 19.49 24.40 -1.33
N TRP A 492 20.50 24.73 -2.14
CA TRP A 492 20.86 23.96 -3.34
C TRP A 492 22.31 23.52 -3.30
N LEU A 493 22.55 22.25 -3.65
CA LEU A 493 23.89 21.78 -3.96
C LEU A 493 24.32 22.31 -5.32
N SER A 494 25.61 22.62 -5.45
CA SER A 494 26.24 22.86 -6.75
C SER A 494 26.20 21.60 -7.61
N GLU A 495 26.39 21.75 -8.91
CA GLU A 495 26.34 20.62 -9.85
C GLU A 495 27.40 19.55 -9.54
N ALA A 496 28.61 19.96 -9.12
CA ALA A 496 29.67 19.03 -8.75
C ALA A 496 29.40 18.33 -7.40
N GLU A 497 28.82 19.02 -6.42
CA GLU A 497 28.38 18.43 -5.15
C GLU A 497 27.25 17.41 -5.37
N ALA A 498 26.24 17.76 -6.19
CA ALA A 498 25.14 16.87 -6.54
C ALA A 498 25.65 15.59 -7.22
N LYS A 499 26.55 15.71 -8.20
CA LYS A 499 27.18 14.56 -8.87
C LYS A 499 28.07 13.75 -7.93
N SER A 500 28.80 14.41 -7.02
CA SER A 500 29.61 13.73 -6.01
C SER A 500 28.76 12.94 -5.02
N LEU A 501 27.58 13.46 -4.65
CA LEU A 501 26.59 12.75 -3.86
C LEU A 501 26.07 11.51 -4.62
N LEU A 502 25.67 11.65 -5.89
CA LEU A 502 25.22 10.52 -6.71
C LEU A 502 26.31 9.44 -6.84
N ALA A 503 27.56 9.83 -7.08
CA ALA A 503 28.70 8.93 -7.18
C ALA A 503 28.98 8.20 -5.86
N ALA A 504 28.77 8.85 -4.70
CA ALA A 504 28.90 8.22 -3.38
C ALA A 504 27.90 7.07 -3.15
N TYR A 505 26.81 7.04 -3.93
CA TYR A 505 25.81 5.97 -3.94
C TYR A 505 25.94 5.04 -5.16
N GLY A 506 27.05 5.12 -5.90
CA GLY A 506 27.33 4.22 -7.03
C GLY A 506 26.56 4.56 -8.31
N ILE A 507 25.93 5.73 -8.42
CA ILE A 507 25.33 6.20 -9.67
C ILE A 507 26.45 6.84 -10.52
N PRO A 508 26.77 6.30 -11.72
CA PRO A 508 27.83 6.87 -12.54
C PRO A 508 27.48 8.28 -13.01
N VAL A 509 28.45 9.20 -12.93
CA VAL A 509 28.30 10.60 -13.34
C VAL A 509 29.43 10.97 -14.30
N VAL A 510 29.20 11.95 -15.15
CA VAL A 510 30.26 12.53 -16.00
C VAL A 510 31.24 13.37 -15.18
N ASP A 511 32.54 13.32 -15.51
CA ASP A 511 33.56 14.12 -14.82
C ASP A 511 33.20 15.61 -14.92
N THR A 512 33.10 16.24 -13.76
CA THR A 512 32.58 17.60 -13.59
C THR A 512 33.39 18.28 -12.51
N ARG A 513 34.11 19.34 -12.87
CA ARG A 513 35.02 20.05 -11.96
C ARG A 513 34.70 21.54 -11.90
N ILE A 514 34.78 22.10 -10.69
CA ILE A 514 34.61 23.52 -10.44
C ILE A 514 35.97 24.21 -10.54
N VAL A 515 35.99 25.35 -11.21
CA VAL A 515 37.17 26.20 -11.41
C VAL A 515 36.76 27.67 -11.26
N SER A 516 37.66 28.52 -10.77
CA SER A 516 37.32 29.93 -10.52
C SER A 516 37.67 30.84 -11.70
N THR A 517 38.57 30.41 -12.59
CA THR A 517 39.06 31.26 -13.70
C THR A 517 38.98 30.58 -15.06
N ALA A 518 38.96 31.39 -16.13
CA ALA A 518 39.00 30.90 -17.52
C ALA A 518 40.28 30.10 -17.83
N SER A 519 41.42 30.50 -17.24
CA SER A 519 42.71 29.80 -17.40
C SER A 519 42.69 28.41 -16.74
N GLU A 520 42.13 28.32 -15.52
CA GLU A 520 41.93 27.03 -14.86
C GLU A 520 40.93 26.16 -15.62
N ALA A 521 39.86 26.74 -16.18
CA ALA A 521 38.90 26.01 -16.99
C ALA A 521 39.54 25.34 -18.21
N ALA A 522 40.43 26.05 -18.90
CA ALA A 522 41.18 25.54 -20.04
C ALA A 522 42.09 24.37 -19.64
N LYS A 523 42.86 24.51 -18.55
CA LYS A 523 43.74 23.46 -18.03
C LYS A 523 42.96 22.21 -17.60
N VAL A 524 41.86 22.40 -16.87
CA VAL A 524 41.02 21.30 -16.42
C VAL A 524 40.34 20.60 -17.61
N ALA A 525 39.97 21.33 -18.66
CA ALA A 525 39.43 20.73 -19.87
C ALA A 525 40.43 19.81 -20.57
N GLU A 526 41.73 20.16 -20.59
CA GLU A 526 42.78 19.28 -21.11
C GLU A 526 42.93 17.99 -20.29
N GLU A 527 42.82 18.08 -18.96
CA GLU A 527 42.89 16.92 -18.07
C GLU A 527 41.67 15.98 -18.20
N ILE A 528 40.47 16.54 -18.41
CA ILE A 528 39.23 15.78 -18.62
C ILE A 528 39.21 15.14 -20.02
N GLY A 529 39.74 15.85 -21.02
CA GLY A 529 39.68 15.47 -22.42
C GLY A 529 38.46 16.04 -23.16
N PHE A 530 38.65 16.34 -24.44
CA PHE A 530 37.65 16.99 -25.30
C PHE A 530 36.71 15.98 -26.00
N PRO A 531 35.47 16.38 -26.35
CA PRO A 531 34.87 17.70 -26.13
C PRO A 531 34.38 17.90 -24.69
N VAL A 532 34.36 19.15 -24.24
CA VAL A 532 33.81 19.56 -22.92
C VAL A 532 32.68 20.57 -23.06
N ALA A 533 31.84 20.60 -22.04
CA ALA A 533 30.85 21.65 -21.80
C ALA A 533 31.37 22.57 -20.70
N LEU A 534 31.22 23.88 -20.92
CA LEU A 534 31.51 24.90 -19.93
C LEU A 534 30.19 25.53 -19.48
N LYS A 535 29.94 25.55 -18.17
CA LYS A 535 28.74 26.16 -17.58
C LYS A 535 29.15 27.21 -16.54
N ILE A 536 28.40 28.30 -16.42
CA ILE A 536 28.62 29.27 -15.34
C ILE A 536 28.21 28.66 -13.99
N LEU A 537 29.00 28.91 -12.95
CA LEU A 537 28.65 28.64 -11.56
C LEU A 537 28.30 29.95 -10.88
N SER A 538 27.03 30.10 -10.48
CA SER A 538 26.52 31.31 -9.83
C SER A 538 25.24 30.97 -9.06
N PRO A 539 25.11 31.41 -7.78
CA PRO A 539 23.90 31.20 -6.99
C PRO A 539 22.71 32.04 -7.51
N ASP A 540 23.00 33.17 -8.16
CA ASP A 540 21.99 34.11 -8.67
C ASP A 540 21.43 33.74 -10.05
N ILE A 541 22.00 32.71 -10.70
CA ILE A 541 21.68 32.32 -12.08
C ILE A 541 21.19 30.86 -12.11
N THR A 542 19.88 30.68 -11.89
CA THR A 542 19.22 29.37 -11.88
C THR A 542 18.99 28.81 -13.29
N HIS A 543 18.57 29.64 -14.25
CA HIS A 543 18.38 29.27 -15.66
C HIS A 543 19.60 29.68 -16.51
N LYS A 544 20.68 28.89 -16.41
CA LYS A 544 21.98 29.17 -17.05
C LYS A 544 21.87 29.40 -18.56
N SER A 545 21.07 28.60 -19.27
CA SER A 545 20.94 28.71 -20.74
C SER A 545 20.37 30.04 -21.20
N ASP A 546 19.43 30.63 -20.45
CA ASP A 546 18.71 31.84 -20.84
C ASP A 546 19.61 33.09 -20.88
N VAL A 547 20.66 33.09 -20.04
CA VAL A 547 21.66 34.16 -20.01
C VAL A 547 22.89 33.87 -20.89
N GLY A 548 22.91 32.73 -21.58
CA GLY A 548 24.08 32.25 -22.33
C GLY A 548 25.19 31.67 -21.42
N GLY A 549 24.83 31.21 -20.23
CA GLY A 549 25.72 30.60 -19.23
C GLY A 549 26.07 29.14 -19.49
N VAL A 550 25.90 28.64 -20.73
CA VAL A 550 26.25 27.29 -21.16
C VAL A 550 26.90 27.36 -22.54
N ALA A 551 28.09 26.79 -22.67
CA ALA A 551 28.80 26.59 -23.93
C ALA A 551 29.09 25.09 -24.10
N LEU A 552 28.65 24.52 -25.22
CA LEU A 552 28.76 23.09 -25.51
C LEU A 552 29.71 22.87 -26.70
N GLY A 553 30.27 21.67 -26.79
CA GLY A 553 31.09 21.22 -27.93
C GLY A 553 32.44 21.92 -28.01
N LEU A 554 33.07 22.20 -26.86
CA LEU A 554 34.37 22.87 -26.83
C LEU A 554 35.47 21.82 -27.06
N GLU A 555 36.20 21.96 -28.16
CA GLU A 555 37.17 20.95 -28.64
C GLU A 555 38.64 21.29 -28.34
N SER A 556 38.93 22.46 -27.76
CA SER A 556 40.30 22.85 -27.38
C SER A 556 40.33 23.76 -26.14
N ALA A 557 41.49 23.86 -25.50
CA ALA A 557 41.73 24.70 -24.34
C ALA A 557 41.50 26.19 -24.66
N GLU A 558 41.89 26.64 -25.85
CA GLU A 558 41.65 27.99 -26.34
C GLU A 558 40.14 28.27 -26.49
N ALA A 559 39.40 27.32 -27.09
CA ALA A 559 37.96 27.44 -27.25
C ALA A 559 37.24 27.57 -25.89
N VAL A 560 37.72 26.84 -24.88
CA VAL A 560 37.21 26.92 -23.50
C VAL A 560 37.51 28.29 -22.89
N SER A 561 38.75 28.78 -22.98
CA SER A 561 39.11 30.09 -22.44
C SER A 561 38.31 31.22 -23.11
N GLU A 562 38.16 31.19 -24.43
CA GLU A 562 37.37 32.19 -25.16
C GLU A 562 35.88 32.12 -24.81
N ALA A 563 35.31 30.92 -24.68
CA ALA A 563 33.94 30.74 -24.26
C ALA A 563 33.72 31.28 -22.84
N ALA A 564 34.63 31.00 -21.91
CA ALA A 564 34.60 31.48 -20.53
C ALA A 564 34.59 33.02 -20.47
N SER A 565 35.53 33.68 -21.16
CA SER A 565 35.60 35.15 -21.18
C SER A 565 34.37 35.79 -21.80
N ARG A 566 33.85 35.23 -22.92
CA ARG A 566 32.60 35.71 -23.54
C ARG A 566 31.39 35.53 -22.64
N MET A 567 31.31 34.41 -21.93
CA MET A 567 30.23 34.08 -21.02
C MET A 567 30.17 35.07 -19.86
N VAL A 568 31.30 35.34 -19.20
CA VAL A 568 31.38 36.34 -18.12
C VAL A 568 31.00 37.72 -18.63
N ALA A 569 31.60 38.18 -19.74
CA ALA A 569 31.29 39.50 -20.30
C ALA A 569 29.78 39.68 -20.60
N ARG A 570 29.15 38.64 -21.18
CA ARG A 570 27.71 38.64 -21.47
C ARG A 570 26.86 38.66 -20.20
N ILE A 571 27.20 37.84 -19.21
CA ILE A 571 26.43 37.74 -17.97
C ILE A 571 26.56 39.01 -17.14
N THR A 572 27.77 39.56 -16.98
CA THR A 572 27.98 40.85 -16.29
C THR A 572 27.18 41.98 -16.96
N HIS A 573 26.98 41.93 -18.27
CA HIS A 573 26.13 42.90 -18.97
C HIS A 573 24.62 42.69 -18.70
N LEU A 574 24.13 41.44 -18.74
CA LEU A 574 22.71 41.11 -18.57
C LEU A 574 22.24 41.12 -17.10
N ARG A 575 23.16 40.82 -16.19
CA ARG A 575 22.97 40.64 -14.74
C ARG A 575 24.18 41.18 -13.96
N PRO A 576 24.39 42.51 -13.93
CA PRO A 576 25.56 43.13 -13.28
C PRO A 576 25.61 42.94 -11.76
N ALA A 577 24.50 42.55 -11.13
CA ALA A 577 24.42 42.30 -9.70
C ALA A 577 24.57 40.80 -9.32
N ALA A 578 24.74 39.90 -10.30
CA ALA A 578 24.89 38.48 -10.03
C ALA A 578 26.32 38.15 -9.60
N ASP A 579 26.47 37.40 -8.51
CA ASP A 579 27.75 36.88 -8.05
C ASP A 579 28.18 35.69 -8.90
N LEU A 580 29.46 35.65 -9.30
CA LEU A 580 30.01 34.64 -10.20
C LEU A 580 31.14 33.89 -9.50
N ASP A 581 30.84 32.71 -8.97
CA ASP A 581 31.80 31.87 -8.24
C ASP A 581 32.85 31.22 -9.17
N GLY A 582 32.53 31.12 -10.47
CA GLY A 582 33.43 30.61 -11.50
C GLY A 582 32.71 29.82 -12.58
N PHE A 583 33.28 28.68 -12.97
CA PHE A 583 32.77 27.80 -14.01
C PHE A 583 32.74 26.35 -13.56
N THR A 584 31.88 25.58 -14.21
CA THR A 584 31.88 24.13 -14.18
C THR A 584 32.35 23.62 -15.54
N VAL A 585 33.46 22.87 -15.56
CA VAL A 585 33.95 22.17 -16.74
C VAL A 585 33.49 20.72 -16.66
N GLN A 586 32.79 20.25 -17.69
CA GLN A 586 32.13 18.96 -17.70
C GLN A 586 32.47 18.18 -18.96
N GLN A 587 32.80 16.90 -18.81
CA GLN A 587 32.99 15.99 -19.94
C GLN A 587 31.71 15.89 -20.79
N MET A 588 31.83 16.05 -22.11
CA MET A 588 30.74 15.74 -23.03
C MET A 588 30.88 14.32 -23.55
N VAL A 589 29.92 13.49 -23.19
CA VAL A 589 29.79 12.15 -23.73
C VAL A 589 28.86 12.21 -24.94
N SER A 590 29.17 11.47 -26.01
CA SER A 590 28.27 11.29 -27.15
C SER A 590 27.83 9.83 -27.22
N LYS A 591 26.56 9.58 -26.91
CA LYS A 591 25.92 8.27 -27.04
C LYS A 591 24.64 8.42 -27.86
N PRO A 592 24.73 8.43 -29.20
CA PRO A 592 23.58 8.68 -30.08
C PRO A 592 22.46 7.65 -29.93
N ASP A 593 22.74 6.47 -29.36
CA ASP A 593 21.77 5.42 -29.10
C ASP A 593 21.28 5.34 -27.65
N ALA A 594 21.77 6.22 -26.76
CA ALA A 594 21.30 6.25 -25.39
C ALA A 594 19.86 6.77 -25.28
N PHE A 595 19.11 6.18 -24.36
CA PHE A 595 17.80 6.64 -23.95
C PHE A 595 17.94 7.74 -22.90
N GLU A 596 17.16 8.81 -23.04
CA GLU A 596 17.08 9.87 -22.03
C GLU A 596 15.99 9.53 -21.01
N LEU A 597 16.38 9.40 -19.76
CA LEU A 597 15.52 9.06 -18.63
C LEU A 597 15.55 10.17 -17.59
N ILE A 598 14.49 10.25 -16.79
CA ILE A 598 14.42 11.11 -15.60
C ILE A 598 14.20 10.23 -14.37
N LEU A 599 15.04 10.42 -13.37
CA LEU A 599 14.91 9.78 -12.06
C LEU A 599 14.91 10.87 -10.99
N GLY A 600 14.09 10.75 -9.95
CA GLY A 600 14.08 11.77 -8.91
C GLY A 600 13.45 11.35 -7.58
N ILE A 601 13.66 12.21 -6.58
CA ILE A 601 13.08 12.14 -5.25
C ILE A 601 12.22 13.40 -5.05
N VAL A 602 10.99 13.21 -4.62
CA VAL A 602 10.08 14.30 -4.22
C VAL A 602 9.57 14.01 -2.82
N ASP A 603 9.64 15.00 -1.92
CA ASP A 603 9.05 14.89 -0.58
C ASP A 603 7.57 15.29 -0.61
N ASP A 604 6.67 14.29 -0.60
CA ASP A 604 5.22 14.48 -0.53
C ASP A 604 4.77 14.80 0.91
N ALA A 605 3.83 15.73 1.06
CA ALA A 605 3.38 16.19 2.37
C ALA A 605 2.70 15.10 3.22
N THR A 606 2.13 14.05 2.59
CA THR A 606 1.46 12.95 3.28
C THR A 606 2.39 11.74 3.43
N PHE A 607 2.97 11.26 2.33
CA PHE A 607 3.71 9.99 2.29
C PHE A 607 5.23 10.13 2.45
N GLY A 608 5.74 11.36 2.52
CA GLY A 608 7.18 11.65 2.61
C GLY A 608 7.90 11.39 1.29
N PRO A 609 9.10 10.81 1.28
CA PRO A 609 9.89 10.65 0.05
C PRO A 609 9.20 9.71 -0.94
N VAL A 610 9.17 10.12 -2.21
CA VAL A 610 8.63 9.38 -3.36
C VAL A 610 9.69 9.33 -4.45
N ILE A 611 9.88 8.15 -5.05
CA ILE A 611 10.78 7.96 -6.19
C ILE A 611 9.99 8.13 -7.49
N LEU A 612 10.55 8.88 -8.42
CA LEU A 612 10.02 9.15 -9.75
C LEU A 612 10.90 8.49 -10.81
N PHE A 613 10.27 7.92 -11.83
CA PHE A 613 10.92 7.41 -13.05
C PHE A 613 10.11 7.81 -14.28
N GLY A 614 10.78 8.13 -15.39
CA GLY A 614 10.11 8.42 -16.64
C GLY A 614 11.04 8.68 -17.81
N GLN A 615 10.45 9.06 -18.94
CA GLN A 615 11.20 9.59 -20.07
C GLN A 615 11.77 10.97 -19.73
N GLY A 616 13.08 11.14 -19.92
CA GLY A 616 13.84 12.36 -19.65
C GLY A 616 13.94 13.32 -20.83
N GLY A 617 14.81 14.33 -20.69
CA GLY A 617 15.09 15.33 -21.71
C GLY A 617 14.27 16.61 -21.57
N THR A 618 14.18 17.40 -22.63
CA THR A 618 13.52 18.72 -22.62
C THR A 618 12.00 18.65 -22.74
N ALA A 619 11.45 17.54 -23.24
CA ALA A 619 10.01 17.36 -23.49
C ALA A 619 9.23 16.70 -22.34
N VAL A 620 9.86 16.52 -21.18
CA VAL A 620 9.34 15.77 -20.02
C VAL A 620 7.92 16.21 -19.60
N GLU A 621 7.66 17.51 -19.54
CA GLU A 621 6.36 18.06 -19.11
C GLU A 621 5.24 17.84 -20.14
N VAL A 622 5.59 17.76 -21.42
CA VAL A 622 4.66 17.60 -22.54
C VAL A 622 4.31 16.14 -22.75
N VAL A 623 5.29 15.25 -22.67
CA VAL A 623 5.10 13.81 -22.91
C VAL A 623 4.34 13.16 -21.75
N ARG A 624 4.56 13.61 -20.50
CA ARG A 624 3.90 13.06 -19.29
C ARG A 624 4.05 11.55 -19.11
N ASP A 625 5.18 10.98 -19.55
CA ASP A 625 5.50 9.57 -19.35
C ASP A 625 6.27 9.36 -18.06
N LYS A 626 5.55 9.36 -16.92
CA LYS A 626 6.15 9.27 -15.59
C LYS A 626 5.38 8.27 -14.72
N ALA A 627 6.11 7.57 -13.87
CA ALA A 627 5.57 6.71 -12.83
C ALA A 627 6.23 7.05 -11.47
N MET A 628 5.53 6.72 -10.39
CA MET A 628 5.98 6.99 -9.01
C MET A 628 5.91 5.72 -8.15
N ALA A 629 6.79 5.62 -7.16
CA ALA A 629 6.81 4.54 -6.18
C ALA A 629 7.28 5.04 -4.80
N LEU A 630 6.80 4.39 -3.74
CA LEU A 630 7.27 4.65 -2.38
C LEU A 630 8.53 3.84 -2.07
N PRO A 631 9.62 4.47 -1.59
CA PRO A 631 10.77 3.76 -1.07
C PRO A 631 10.44 3.09 0.29
N PRO A 632 11.18 2.04 0.70
CA PRO A 632 12.31 1.43 0.00
C PRO A 632 11.88 0.61 -1.22
N LEU A 633 12.72 0.62 -2.25
CA LEU A 633 12.57 -0.18 -3.47
C LEU A 633 13.50 -1.40 -3.41
N ASN A 634 13.06 -2.48 -4.05
CA ASN A 634 13.90 -3.61 -4.41
C ASN A 634 13.85 -3.76 -5.94
N ARG A 635 14.58 -4.72 -6.52
CA ARG A 635 14.66 -4.91 -7.98
C ARG A 635 13.28 -5.10 -8.62
N ALA A 636 12.44 -5.97 -8.06
CA ALA A 636 11.11 -6.22 -8.58
C ALA A 636 10.22 -4.96 -8.61
N LEU A 637 10.29 -4.13 -7.55
CA LEU A 637 9.55 -2.87 -7.46
C LEU A 637 10.11 -1.80 -8.40
N ALA A 638 11.43 -1.79 -8.62
CA ALA A 638 12.07 -0.91 -9.59
C ALA A 638 11.68 -1.31 -11.02
N GLN A 639 11.68 -2.59 -11.35
CA GLN A 639 11.23 -3.12 -12.63
C GLN A 639 9.74 -2.79 -12.88
N ASP A 640 8.90 -2.96 -11.86
CA ASP A 640 7.48 -2.58 -11.90
C ASP A 640 7.25 -1.05 -12.05
N LEU A 641 8.15 -0.25 -11.49
CA LEU A 641 8.16 1.20 -11.70
C LEU A 641 8.49 1.54 -13.15
N ILE A 642 9.51 0.88 -13.73
CA ILE A 642 9.92 1.07 -15.13
C ILE A 642 8.80 0.65 -16.07
N SER A 643 8.26 -0.56 -15.93
CA SER A 643 7.30 -1.18 -16.85
C SER A 643 5.97 -0.40 -17.00
N ARG A 644 5.68 0.53 -16.09
CA ARG A 644 4.50 1.42 -16.15
C ARG A 644 4.64 2.59 -17.10
N THR A 645 5.85 2.86 -17.57
CA THR A 645 6.13 3.94 -18.50
C THR A 645 6.09 3.43 -19.94
N ARG A 646 5.74 4.30 -20.88
CA ARG A 646 5.80 3.96 -22.31
C ARG A 646 7.23 3.82 -22.79
N VAL A 647 8.19 4.54 -22.19
CA VAL A 647 9.61 4.41 -22.48
C VAL A 647 10.14 3.00 -22.19
N ALA A 648 9.50 2.24 -21.28
CA ALA A 648 9.87 0.83 -21.06
C ALA A 648 9.89 -0.02 -22.33
N ARG A 649 8.92 0.18 -23.23
CA ARG A 649 8.88 -0.53 -24.53
C ARG A 649 10.04 -0.13 -25.45
N LEU A 650 10.59 1.06 -25.27
CA LEU A 650 11.75 1.53 -26.03
C LEU A 650 13.06 0.95 -25.44
N LEU A 651 13.12 0.79 -24.11
CA LEU A 651 14.26 0.20 -23.41
C LEU A 651 14.48 -1.28 -23.76
N GLU A 652 13.45 -1.99 -24.24
CA GLU A 652 13.56 -3.36 -24.76
C GLU A 652 14.29 -3.45 -26.12
N GLY A 653 14.60 -2.31 -26.74
CA GLY A 653 15.27 -2.22 -28.04
C GLY A 653 14.29 -2.18 -29.21
N TYR A 654 14.65 -1.46 -30.28
CA TYR A 654 13.82 -1.36 -31.49
C TYR A 654 14.67 -0.95 -32.70
N ARG A 655 14.30 -1.43 -33.90
CA ARG A 655 14.86 -1.00 -35.21
C ARG A 655 16.40 -0.85 -35.23
N GLY A 656 17.12 -1.78 -34.61
CA GLY A 656 18.60 -1.78 -34.59
C GLY A 656 19.24 -1.09 -33.38
N ARG A 657 18.46 -0.46 -32.49
CA ARG A 657 18.95 -0.06 -31.16
C ARG A 657 18.93 -1.27 -30.21
N PRO A 658 20.03 -1.54 -29.50
CA PRO A 658 20.08 -2.60 -28.50
C PRO A 658 19.22 -2.25 -27.28
N PRO A 659 18.80 -3.26 -26.49
CA PRO A 659 18.15 -3.02 -25.20
C PRO A 659 19.07 -2.26 -24.23
N ALA A 660 18.48 -1.42 -23.38
CA ALA A 660 19.21 -0.71 -22.34
C ALA A 660 19.58 -1.63 -21.18
N ASP A 661 20.62 -1.29 -20.42
CA ASP A 661 20.96 -1.94 -19.15
C ASP A 661 19.91 -1.64 -18.07
N LEU A 662 18.87 -2.48 -18.04
CA LEU A 662 17.82 -2.42 -17.03
C LEU A 662 18.35 -2.60 -15.60
N THR A 663 19.42 -3.40 -15.42
CA THR A 663 20.01 -3.65 -14.10
C THR A 663 20.67 -2.38 -13.55
N GLY A 664 21.33 -1.61 -14.42
CA GLY A 664 21.89 -0.29 -14.10
C GLY A 664 20.80 0.71 -13.70
N ILE A 665 19.68 0.75 -14.43
CA ILE A 665 18.54 1.63 -14.12
C ILE A 665 17.91 1.26 -12.77
N GLU A 666 17.65 -0.02 -12.52
CA GLU A 666 17.11 -0.53 -11.25
C GLU A 666 18.03 -0.18 -10.06
N THR A 667 19.34 -0.31 -10.25
CA THR A 667 20.34 0.01 -9.22
C THR A 667 20.33 1.50 -8.89
N ALA A 668 20.23 2.38 -9.90
CA ALA A 668 20.11 3.81 -9.69
C ALA A 668 18.80 4.19 -8.95
N LEU A 669 17.68 3.54 -9.27
CA LEU A 669 16.40 3.77 -8.57
C LEU A 669 16.46 3.37 -7.09
N MET A 670 17.08 2.23 -6.77
CA MET A 670 17.28 1.80 -5.38
C MET A 670 18.22 2.76 -4.63
N ALA A 671 19.30 3.20 -5.28
CA ALA A 671 20.23 4.18 -4.72
C ALA A 671 19.56 5.52 -4.36
N LEU A 672 18.55 5.98 -5.13
CA LEU A 672 17.76 7.15 -4.75
C LEU A 672 16.97 6.93 -3.43
N GLY A 673 16.45 5.72 -3.22
CA GLY A 673 15.79 5.36 -1.97
C GLY A 673 16.75 5.43 -0.77
N ASP A 674 17.99 4.98 -0.96
CA ASP A 674 19.05 5.03 0.06
C ASP A 674 19.49 6.48 0.34
N ILE A 675 19.69 7.30 -0.71
CA ILE A 675 19.98 8.74 -0.55
C ILE A 675 18.92 9.41 0.32
N ALA A 676 17.63 9.14 0.08
CA ALA A 676 16.54 9.71 0.86
C ALA A 676 16.51 9.26 2.32
N ALA A 677 16.99 8.04 2.60
CA ALA A 677 16.98 7.42 3.94
C ALA A 677 18.16 7.89 4.80
N ASP A 678 19.34 7.98 4.19
CA ASP A 678 20.59 8.35 4.85
C ASP A 678 20.74 9.88 4.98
N ASN A 679 20.11 10.65 4.07
CA ASN A 679 20.16 12.11 4.04
C ASN A 679 18.73 12.69 4.16
N PRO A 680 18.14 12.71 5.36
CA PRO A 680 16.80 13.27 5.60
C PRO A 680 16.66 14.75 5.21
N GLU A 681 17.78 15.45 5.04
CA GLU A 681 17.86 16.83 4.59
C GLU A 681 17.62 16.98 3.08
N VAL A 682 17.80 15.93 2.28
CA VAL A 682 17.46 15.94 0.85
C VAL A 682 15.94 15.99 0.72
N SER A 683 15.44 17.10 0.18
CA SER A 683 14.00 17.38 -0.02
C SER A 683 13.56 17.18 -1.47
N GLU A 684 14.48 17.34 -2.42
CA GLU A 684 14.24 17.14 -3.84
C GLU A 684 15.53 16.69 -4.51
N LEU A 685 15.43 15.74 -5.41
CA LEU A 685 16.52 15.30 -6.27
C LEU A 685 15.97 15.03 -7.66
N ASP A 686 16.61 15.58 -8.69
CA ASP A 686 16.25 15.33 -10.09
C ASP A 686 17.52 15.01 -10.88
N ILE A 687 17.56 13.83 -11.50
CA ILE A 687 18.57 13.41 -12.48
C ILE A 687 17.91 13.51 -13.85
N ASN A 688 18.24 14.57 -14.60
CA ASN A 688 17.68 14.78 -15.92
C ASN A 688 18.66 15.48 -16.89
N PRO A 689 19.20 14.78 -17.90
CA PRO A 689 18.95 13.38 -18.23
C PRO A 689 19.88 12.41 -17.48
N LEU A 690 19.33 11.24 -17.11
CA LEU A 690 20.08 10.00 -16.97
C LEU A 690 20.10 9.31 -18.35
N TRP A 691 21.29 9.08 -18.91
CA TRP A 691 21.43 8.30 -20.12
C TRP A 691 21.56 6.82 -19.80
N ALA A 692 20.85 5.98 -20.55
CA ALA A 692 20.95 4.53 -20.47
C ALA A 692 21.18 3.92 -21.86
N ASP A 693 22.16 3.03 -21.99
CA ASP A 693 22.41 2.22 -23.19
C ASP A 693 22.70 0.76 -22.81
N ASP A 694 23.13 -0.06 -23.77
CA ASP A 694 23.48 -1.47 -23.56
C ASP A 694 24.69 -1.70 -22.64
N LYS A 695 25.45 -0.63 -22.34
CA LYS A 695 26.68 -0.68 -21.54
C LYS A 695 26.52 -0.14 -20.13
N GLY A 696 25.38 0.49 -19.82
CA GLY A 696 25.09 0.98 -18.48
C GLY A 696 24.36 2.32 -18.48
N VAL A 697 24.39 2.97 -17.31
CA VAL A 697 23.75 4.26 -17.07
C VAL A 697 24.77 5.34 -16.71
N VAL A 698 24.49 6.59 -17.05
CA VAL A 698 25.30 7.75 -16.65
C VAL A 698 24.43 9.00 -16.45
N ALA A 699 24.57 9.67 -15.31
CA ALA A 699 23.91 10.93 -15.04
C ALA A 699 24.69 12.09 -15.68
N LEU A 700 24.02 12.82 -16.58
CA LEU A 700 24.61 13.99 -17.23
C LEU A 700 24.39 15.28 -16.42
N ASP A 701 23.23 15.39 -15.80
CA ASP A 701 22.85 16.53 -14.98
C ASP A 701 22.07 16.06 -13.75
N ALA A 702 22.23 16.80 -12.65
CA ALA A 702 21.61 16.49 -11.39
C ALA A 702 21.35 17.78 -10.60
N ARG A 703 20.16 17.89 -10.02
CA ARG A 703 19.78 18.97 -9.11
C ARG A 703 19.35 18.37 -7.79
N VAL A 704 19.88 18.91 -6.69
CA VAL A 704 19.55 18.44 -5.34
C VAL A 704 19.24 19.65 -4.46
N ARG A 705 18.03 19.66 -3.89
CA ARG A 705 17.59 20.65 -2.92
C ARG A 705 17.64 20.07 -1.52
N ILE A 706 18.33 20.76 -0.62
CA ILE A 706 18.47 20.40 0.78
C ILE A 706 17.71 21.37 1.68
N LYS A 707 17.17 20.86 2.78
CA LYS A 707 16.51 21.64 3.83
C LYS A 707 16.80 21.01 5.19
N PRO A 708 16.83 21.80 6.28
CA PRO A 708 16.92 21.23 7.62
C PRO A 708 15.85 20.14 7.83
N ALA A 709 16.30 18.95 8.26
CA ALA A 709 15.42 17.80 8.42
C ALA A 709 14.35 18.07 9.48
N LYS A 710 13.07 17.96 9.09
CA LYS A 710 11.92 18.10 10.01
C LYS A 710 11.78 16.92 10.98
N SER A 711 12.40 15.78 10.65
CA SER A 711 12.29 14.53 11.40
C SER A 711 13.63 13.81 11.38
N LYS A 712 13.93 13.03 12.41
CA LYS A 712 15.19 12.29 12.50
C LYS A 712 15.15 11.01 11.67
N GLY A 713 16.21 10.79 10.89
CA GLY A 713 16.42 9.56 10.10
C GLY A 713 15.22 9.23 9.21
N THR A 714 14.74 8.00 9.29
CA THR A 714 13.69 7.48 8.41
C THR A 714 12.27 7.78 8.89
N ALA A 715 12.06 8.64 9.89
CA ALA A 715 10.74 8.92 10.48
C ALA A 715 9.72 9.48 9.45
N ARG A 716 10.17 10.24 8.44
CA ARG A 716 9.32 10.74 7.35
C ARG A 716 8.84 9.68 6.36
N PHE A 717 9.39 8.47 6.38
CA PHE A 717 9.00 7.43 5.44
C PHE A 717 7.65 6.81 5.81
N ALA A 718 6.77 6.66 4.81
CA ALA A 718 5.55 5.88 4.93
C ALA A 718 5.81 4.36 5.09
N ILE A 719 6.94 3.86 4.61
CA ILE A 719 7.38 2.47 4.86
C ILE A 719 8.78 2.54 5.44
N ARG A 720 8.97 1.98 6.64
CA ARG A 720 10.28 2.02 7.30
C ARG A 720 11.32 1.28 6.46
N PRO A 721 12.43 1.93 6.05
CA PRO A 721 13.54 1.29 5.37
C PRO A 721 14.26 0.28 6.26
N TYR A 722 15.13 -0.52 5.64
CA TYR A 722 15.99 -1.48 6.32
C TYR A 722 16.84 -0.77 7.40
N PRO A 723 16.80 -1.22 8.67
CA PRO A 723 17.46 -0.54 9.77
C PRO A 723 18.93 -0.98 9.89
N VAL A 724 19.80 -0.40 9.07
CA VAL A 724 21.25 -0.68 9.03
C VAL A 724 21.91 -0.56 10.42
N SER A 725 21.43 0.35 11.27
CA SER A 725 21.96 0.55 12.62
C SER A 725 21.74 -0.61 13.60
N LEU A 726 21.00 -1.65 13.20
CA LEU A 726 20.78 -2.87 13.98
C LEU A 726 21.65 -4.05 13.51
N GLU A 727 22.52 -3.84 12.52
CA GLU A 727 23.56 -4.81 12.17
C GLU A 727 24.63 -4.85 13.27
N GLY A 728 25.22 -6.02 13.49
CA GLY A 728 26.22 -6.22 14.51
C GLY A 728 26.66 -7.68 14.60
N GLU A 729 27.00 -8.12 15.80
CA GLU A 729 27.51 -9.45 16.07
C GLU A 729 26.88 -10.01 17.35
N LEU A 730 26.72 -11.32 17.40
CA LEU A 730 26.37 -12.08 18.60
C LEU A 730 27.55 -12.93 19.03
N THR A 731 27.73 -13.08 20.33
CA THR A 731 28.73 -13.98 20.90
C THR A 731 28.02 -15.08 21.67
N ASP A 732 28.37 -16.33 21.40
CA ASP A 732 27.83 -17.48 22.12
C ASP A 732 28.57 -17.71 23.46
N ARG A 733 28.19 -18.76 24.20
CA ARG A 733 28.77 -19.05 25.52
C ARG A 733 30.25 -19.43 25.44
N ASP A 734 30.68 -19.96 24.30
CA ASP A 734 32.04 -20.43 24.05
C ASP A 734 32.94 -19.32 23.49
N GLY A 735 32.41 -18.10 23.32
CA GLY A 735 33.13 -16.94 22.81
C GLY A 735 33.20 -16.87 21.29
N ARG A 736 32.46 -17.72 20.56
CA ARG A 736 32.41 -17.66 19.10
C ARG A 736 31.51 -16.49 18.67
N VAL A 737 31.99 -15.74 17.69
CA VAL A 737 31.32 -14.57 17.13
C VAL A 737 30.53 -14.96 15.89
N TYR A 738 29.30 -14.49 15.80
CA TYR A 738 28.37 -14.71 14.69
C TYR A 738 27.87 -13.36 14.19
N PRO A 739 28.00 -13.05 12.89
CA PRO A 739 27.40 -11.85 12.33
C PRO A 739 25.87 -11.88 12.49
N LEU A 740 25.31 -10.72 12.81
CA LEU A 740 23.89 -10.51 13.04
C LEU A 740 23.40 -9.36 12.17
N ARG A 741 22.27 -9.54 11.51
CA ARG A 741 21.55 -8.40 10.93
C ARG A 741 20.04 -8.63 10.90
N PRO A 742 19.24 -7.55 10.79
CA PRO A 742 17.83 -7.68 10.45
C PRO A 742 17.64 -8.50 9.17
N ILE A 743 16.54 -9.26 9.13
CA ILE A 743 16.15 -10.04 7.96
C ILE A 743 15.80 -9.11 6.80
N LYS A 744 16.08 -9.53 5.57
CA LYS A 744 15.73 -8.85 4.33
C LYS A 744 14.74 -9.71 3.53
N PRO A 745 13.88 -9.12 2.67
CA PRO A 745 13.01 -9.87 1.77
C PRO A 745 13.73 -10.98 0.98
N GLU A 746 14.97 -10.72 0.54
CA GLU A 746 15.82 -11.60 -0.25
C GLU A 746 16.31 -12.84 0.53
N ASP A 747 16.17 -12.87 1.86
CA ASP A 747 16.68 -13.94 2.73
C ASP A 747 15.80 -15.19 2.74
N ALA A 748 14.70 -15.24 1.98
CA ALA A 748 13.82 -16.40 1.97
C ALA A 748 14.55 -17.73 1.69
N PRO A 749 15.53 -17.81 0.76
CA PRO A 749 16.31 -19.02 0.56
C PRO A 749 17.18 -19.41 1.77
N LEU A 750 17.65 -18.44 2.57
CA LEU A 750 18.42 -18.71 3.79
C LEU A 750 17.54 -19.38 4.87
N ILE A 751 16.25 -19.07 4.90
CA ILE A 751 15.34 -19.73 5.84
C ILE A 751 15.07 -21.17 5.41
N ASP A 752 14.91 -21.43 4.10
CA ASP A 752 14.79 -22.80 3.60
C ASP A 752 16.08 -23.61 3.88
N GLU A 753 17.26 -23.01 3.68
CA GLU A 753 18.56 -23.62 4.02
C GLU A 753 18.69 -23.90 5.52
N LEU A 754 18.30 -22.97 6.39
CA LEU A 754 18.24 -23.20 7.84
C LEU A 754 17.36 -24.40 8.21
N LEU A 755 16.19 -24.54 7.55
CA LEU A 755 15.28 -25.67 7.79
C LEU A 755 15.87 -27.00 7.33
N ASP A 756 16.59 -27.02 6.20
CA ASP A 756 17.27 -28.22 5.69
C ASP A 756 18.36 -28.75 6.66
N HIS A 757 18.94 -27.86 7.47
CA HIS A 757 19.94 -28.19 8.49
C HIS A 757 19.38 -28.32 9.92
N THR A 758 18.05 -28.29 10.09
CA THR A 758 17.39 -28.43 11.40
C THR A 758 16.63 -29.75 11.48
N ASP A 759 16.70 -30.43 12.62
CA ASP A 759 15.97 -31.68 12.84
C ASP A 759 14.45 -31.43 12.68
N PRO A 760 13.71 -32.31 11.97
CA PRO A 760 12.27 -32.16 11.79
C PRO A 760 11.46 -32.01 13.09
N GLU A 761 11.92 -32.60 14.19
CA GLU A 761 11.30 -32.40 15.50
C GLU A 761 11.50 -30.98 16.01
N ASP A 762 12.69 -30.39 15.87
CA ASP A 762 12.93 -28.99 16.26
C ASP A 762 12.09 -28.01 15.42
N VAL A 763 11.94 -28.30 14.12
CA VAL A 763 11.04 -27.54 13.24
C VAL A 763 9.58 -27.67 13.70
N ARG A 764 9.13 -28.88 14.04
CA ARG A 764 7.78 -29.11 14.57
C ARG A 764 7.57 -28.39 15.91
N LEU A 765 8.57 -28.41 16.79
CA LEU A 765 8.53 -27.70 18.06
C LEU A 765 8.40 -26.19 17.87
N ARG A 766 8.98 -25.65 16.79
CA ARG A 766 8.93 -24.23 16.44
C ARG A 766 7.62 -23.81 15.77
N PHE A 767 7.13 -24.57 14.80
CA PHE A 767 5.99 -24.20 13.95
C PHE A 767 4.68 -24.88 14.35
N LEU A 768 4.70 -25.73 15.38
CA LEU A 768 3.57 -26.53 15.85
C LEU A 768 3.03 -27.51 14.79
N SER A 769 3.79 -27.71 13.71
CA SER A 769 3.42 -28.52 12.55
C SER A 769 4.69 -28.99 11.83
N PRO A 770 4.74 -30.22 11.30
CA PRO A 770 5.88 -30.68 10.51
C PRO A 770 5.98 -29.87 9.21
N LEU A 771 7.12 -29.21 9.00
CA LEU A 771 7.44 -28.44 7.80
C LEU A 771 8.78 -28.91 7.24
N ARG A 772 8.81 -29.26 5.96
CA ARG A 772 10.07 -29.59 5.25
C ARG A 772 10.59 -28.45 4.38
N LYS A 773 9.69 -27.59 3.89
CA LYS A 773 10.00 -26.39 3.10
C LYS A 773 8.95 -25.33 3.39
N LEU A 774 9.33 -24.06 3.28
CA LEU A 774 8.35 -22.99 3.43
C LEU A 774 7.49 -22.87 2.17
N PRO A 775 6.15 -22.92 2.28
CA PRO A 775 5.30 -22.45 1.21
C PRO A 775 5.66 -21.00 0.87
N ARG A 776 5.68 -20.64 -0.42
CA ARG A 776 6.08 -19.30 -0.89
C ARG A 776 5.40 -18.15 -0.14
N GLN A 777 4.11 -18.29 0.17
CA GLN A 777 3.35 -17.30 0.93
C GLN A 777 3.85 -17.14 2.37
N LEU A 778 4.21 -18.25 3.03
CA LEU A 778 4.78 -18.24 4.37
C LEU A 778 6.20 -17.66 4.35
N ALA A 779 7.02 -18.03 3.37
CA ALA A 779 8.35 -17.43 3.18
C ALA A 779 8.27 -15.90 3.02
N ALA A 780 7.37 -15.40 2.16
CA ALA A 780 7.15 -13.97 1.98
C ALA A 780 6.71 -13.28 3.28
N ARG A 781 5.85 -13.93 4.08
CA ARG A 781 5.44 -13.40 5.40
C ARG A 781 6.58 -13.40 6.41
N LEU A 782 7.48 -14.38 6.34
CA LEU A 782 8.60 -14.51 7.27
C LEU A 782 9.78 -13.58 6.94
N THR A 783 9.93 -13.14 5.69
CA THR A 783 11.06 -12.29 5.29
C THR A 783 10.68 -10.84 4.98
N GLN A 784 9.44 -10.58 4.52
CA GLN A 784 8.97 -9.23 4.22
C GLN A 784 8.26 -8.59 5.42
N ILE A 785 9.02 -8.43 6.50
CA ILE A 785 8.51 -7.86 7.74
C ILE A 785 8.28 -6.34 7.60
N ASP A 786 7.35 -5.84 8.40
CA ASP A 786 7.21 -4.41 8.64
C ASP A 786 8.16 -4.03 9.79
N TYR A 787 9.30 -3.41 9.50
CA TYR A 787 10.28 -3.03 10.53
C TYR A 787 9.76 -2.03 11.57
N ASP A 788 8.56 -1.45 11.39
CA ASP A 788 7.93 -0.65 12.43
C ASP A 788 7.13 -1.48 13.44
N ARG A 789 6.77 -2.74 13.14
CA ARG A 789 5.94 -3.61 13.99
C ARG A 789 6.55 -4.97 14.30
N GLU A 790 7.38 -5.45 13.39
CA GLU A 790 8.04 -6.74 13.47
C GLU A 790 9.55 -6.51 13.38
N MET A 791 10.30 -7.32 14.12
CA MET A 791 11.73 -7.43 13.96
C MET A 791 12.09 -8.90 13.87
N ALA A 792 12.92 -9.24 12.89
CA ALA A 792 13.54 -10.55 12.83
C ALA A 792 15.03 -10.36 12.53
N PHE A 793 15.85 -11.05 13.30
CA PHE A 793 17.29 -11.07 13.19
C PHE A 793 17.73 -12.40 12.63
N VAL A 794 18.58 -12.36 11.60
CA VAL A 794 19.25 -13.53 11.04
C VAL A 794 20.67 -13.54 11.57
N VAL A 795 21.05 -14.67 12.16
CA VAL A 795 22.40 -14.95 12.65
C VAL A 795 23.11 -15.79 11.59
N PHE A 796 24.33 -15.43 11.22
CA PHE A 796 25.11 -16.14 10.20
C PHE A 796 26.23 -16.97 10.83
N THR A 797 26.61 -18.06 10.17
CA THR A 797 27.70 -18.94 10.63
C THR A 797 29.09 -18.29 10.55
N ASP A 798 29.25 -17.32 9.63
CA ASP A 798 30.46 -16.54 9.36
C ASP A 798 30.16 -15.20 8.64
N GLU A 799 31.20 -14.39 8.40
CA GLU A 799 31.13 -13.09 7.72
C GLU A 799 30.69 -13.14 6.25
N SER A 800 30.75 -14.31 5.60
CA SER A 800 30.27 -14.45 4.22
C SER A 800 28.75 -14.27 4.11
N CYS A 801 28.04 -14.39 5.24
CA CYS A 801 26.59 -14.28 5.34
C CYS A 801 25.84 -15.20 4.36
N ARG A 802 26.40 -16.38 4.06
CA ARG A 802 25.83 -17.35 3.11
C ARG A 802 24.97 -18.42 3.75
N GLU A 803 25.22 -18.75 5.01
CA GLU A 803 24.52 -19.77 5.76
C GLU A 803 23.95 -19.19 7.05
N ALA A 804 22.68 -19.49 7.34
CA ALA A 804 22.03 -19.06 8.56
C ALA A 804 22.30 -20.03 9.73
N ALA A 805 22.79 -19.50 10.85
CA ALA A 805 22.95 -20.23 12.11
C ALA A 805 21.65 -20.26 12.93
N GLY A 806 20.81 -19.23 12.80
CA GLY A 806 19.53 -19.13 13.49
C GLY A 806 18.78 -17.85 13.15
N VAL A 807 17.50 -17.82 13.52
CA VAL A 807 16.61 -16.67 13.34
C VAL A 807 15.80 -16.42 14.59
N GLY A 808 15.80 -15.17 15.04
CA GLY A 808 15.05 -14.70 16.20
C GLY A 808 14.07 -13.63 15.76
N ARG A 809 12.82 -13.72 16.18
CA ARG A 809 11.74 -12.84 15.76
C ARG A 809 11.02 -12.28 16.97
N LEU A 810 10.56 -11.04 16.83
CA LEU A 810 9.68 -10.33 17.75
C LEU A 810 8.58 -9.65 16.93
N SER A 811 7.32 -9.95 17.24
CA SER A 811 6.14 -9.39 16.56
C SER A 811 5.30 -8.60 17.57
N GLU A 812 5.28 -7.27 17.47
CA GLU A 812 4.58 -6.38 18.41
C GLU A 812 3.10 -6.24 18.07
N ASP A 813 2.25 -6.18 19.09
CA ASP A 813 0.85 -5.81 18.90
C ASP A 813 0.72 -4.32 18.52
N PRO A 814 -0.37 -3.88 17.87
CA PRO A 814 -0.50 -2.49 17.43
C PRO A 814 -0.31 -1.46 18.56
N ASN A 815 -0.57 -1.83 19.82
CA ASN A 815 -0.45 -0.95 20.99
C ASN A 815 0.94 -0.95 21.65
N ARG A 816 1.86 -1.83 21.23
CA ARG A 816 3.18 -2.08 21.87
C ARG A 816 3.10 -2.52 23.34
N GLU A 817 1.96 -3.05 23.76
CA GLU A 817 1.79 -3.61 25.10
C GLU A 817 2.46 -4.97 25.22
N ARG A 818 2.33 -5.80 24.16
CA ARG A 818 2.87 -7.16 24.14
C ARG A 818 3.55 -7.44 22.81
N ALA A 819 4.60 -8.25 22.82
CA ALA A 819 5.20 -8.77 21.61
C ALA A 819 5.48 -10.27 21.69
N GLU A 820 5.13 -11.00 20.64
CA GLU A 820 5.36 -12.43 20.54
C GLU A 820 6.79 -12.69 20.07
N PHE A 821 7.57 -13.47 20.82
CA PHE A 821 8.90 -13.91 20.41
C PHE A 821 8.84 -15.26 19.70
N ALA A 822 9.83 -15.51 18.85
CA ALA A 822 9.99 -16.80 18.19
C ALA A 822 11.44 -17.03 17.78
N ILE A 823 12.02 -18.19 18.12
CA ILE A 823 13.45 -18.49 17.87
C ILE A 823 13.60 -19.85 17.22
N LEU A 824 14.46 -19.93 16.21
CA LEU A 824 14.93 -21.16 15.61
C LEU A 824 16.45 -21.10 15.50
N VAL A 825 17.14 -22.14 15.97
CA VAL A 825 18.60 -22.30 15.83
C VAL A 825 18.85 -23.68 15.23
N ARG A 826 19.81 -23.75 14.30
CA ARG A 826 20.21 -24.98 13.63
C ARG A 826 20.60 -26.06 14.66
N SER A 827 20.15 -27.29 14.48
CA SER A 827 20.26 -28.34 15.52
C SER A 827 21.71 -28.73 15.83
N ASP A 828 22.62 -28.61 14.86
CA ASP A 828 24.06 -28.86 15.02
C ASP A 828 24.79 -27.77 15.84
N LEU A 829 24.15 -26.61 16.07
CA LEU A 829 24.66 -25.50 16.89
C LEU A 829 23.99 -25.41 18.26
N HIS A 830 23.16 -26.40 18.63
CA HIS A 830 22.59 -26.49 19.97
C HIS A 830 23.67 -26.77 21.01
N GLY A 831 23.43 -26.34 22.25
CA GLY A 831 24.38 -26.52 23.37
C GLY A 831 25.47 -25.46 23.51
N HIS A 832 25.70 -24.64 22.48
CA HIS A 832 26.69 -23.54 22.50
C HIS A 832 26.16 -22.21 23.08
N GLY A 833 24.87 -22.15 23.44
CA GLY A 833 24.25 -20.94 24.02
C GLY A 833 23.81 -19.89 22.99
N LEU A 834 23.86 -20.18 21.69
CA LEU A 834 23.44 -19.25 20.65
C LEU A 834 21.97 -18.81 20.77
N GLY A 835 21.07 -19.72 21.13
CA GLY A 835 19.66 -19.40 21.39
C GLY A 835 19.46 -18.42 22.55
N TYR A 836 20.29 -18.50 23.59
CA TYR A 836 20.28 -17.57 24.72
C TYR A 836 20.73 -16.18 24.29
N ALA A 837 21.86 -16.08 23.58
CA ALA A 837 22.39 -14.82 23.06
C ALA A 837 21.35 -14.11 22.17
N LEU A 838 20.69 -14.88 21.31
CA LEU A 838 19.66 -14.35 20.42
C LEU A 838 18.39 -13.91 21.18
N MET A 839 17.93 -14.67 22.19
CA MET A 839 16.81 -14.23 23.04
C MET A 839 17.15 -12.95 23.82
N GLN A 840 18.37 -12.84 24.34
CA GLN A 840 18.83 -11.63 25.03
C GLN A 840 18.83 -10.41 24.10
N GLU A 841 19.23 -10.56 22.84
CA GLU A 841 19.15 -9.47 21.87
C GLU A 841 17.70 -9.09 21.55
N LEU A 842 16.78 -10.04 21.44
CA LEU A 842 15.34 -9.74 21.30
C LEU A 842 14.79 -8.97 22.51
N ILE A 843 15.18 -9.36 23.73
CA ILE A 843 14.82 -8.66 24.97
C ILE A 843 15.39 -7.23 24.98
N ALA A 844 16.67 -7.07 24.62
CA ALA A 844 17.33 -5.78 24.55
C ALA A 844 16.67 -4.87 23.51
N TYR A 845 16.36 -5.41 22.32
CA TYR A 845 15.58 -4.71 21.30
C TYR A 845 14.21 -4.29 21.82
N GLY A 846 13.46 -5.19 22.47
CA GLY A 846 12.14 -4.90 23.04
C GLY A 846 12.17 -3.77 24.07
N ARG A 847 13.21 -3.74 24.94
CA ARG A 847 13.43 -2.64 25.89
C ARG A 847 13.73 -1.32 25.18
N ARG A 848 14.61 -1.31 24.18
CA ARG A 848 14.90 -0.10 23.37
C ARG A 848 13.65 0.41 22.64
N ARG A 849 12.77 -0.50 22.23
CA ARG A 849 11.51 -0.20 21.55
C ARG A 849 10.41 0.32 22.49
N GLY A 850 10.54 0.07 23.79
CA GLY A 850 9.55 0.46 24.81
C GLY A 850 8.35 -0.49 24.88
N ILE A 851 8.54 -1.77 24.57
CA ILE A 851 7.49 -2.80 24.66
C ILE A 851 7.25 -3.12 26.14
N GLY A 852 6.00 -3.29 26.55
CA GLY A 852 5.64 -3.61 27.95
C GLY A 852 6.00 -5.04 28.37
N GLU A 853 5.59 -6.03 27.58
CA GLU A 853 5.80 -7.45 27.85
C GLU A 853 6.21 -8.21 26.58
N ILE A 854 7.11 -9.20 26.72
CA ILE A 854 7.40 -10.20 25.68
C ILE A 854 6.78 -11.53 26.09
N PHE A 855 6.11 -12.21 25.16
CA PHE A 855 5.51 -13.52 25.40
C PHE A 855 5.74 -14.50 24.25
N GLY A 856 5.49 -15.79 24.46
CA GLY A 856 5.55 -16.80 23.41
C GLY A 856 4.77 -18.05 23.80
N HIS A 857 4.24 -18.76 22.80
CA HIS A 857 3.54 -20.03 22.99
C HIS A 857 4.48 -21.18 22.66
N VAL A 858 4.79 -21.99 23.67
CA VAL A 858 5.78 -23.07 23.59
C VAL A 858 5.10 -24.39 23.90
N LEU A 859 5.35 -25.43 23.10
CA LEU A 859 4.84 -26.76 23.42
C LEU A 859 5.38 -27.25 24.77
N ARG A 860 4.50 -27.86 25.57
CA ARG A 860 4.82 -28.38 26.91
C ARG A 860 5.98 -29.37 26.91
N GLU A 861 6.19 -30.07 25.80
CA GLU A 861 7.28 -31.02 25.57
C GLU A 861 8.62 -30.37 25.21
N ASN A 862 8.65 -29.10 24.78
CA ASN A 862 9.88 -28.38 24.45
C ASN A 862 10.58 -27.88 25.73
N ARG A 863 11.17 -28.82 26.47
CA ARG A 863 11.86 -28.55 27.74
C ARG A 863 13.01 -27.56 27.59
N ALA A 864 13.81 -27.70 26.54
CA ALA A 864 14.95 -26.81 26.29
C ALA A 864 14.54 -25.33 26.19
N MET A 865 13.48 -25.03 25.43
CA MET A 865 12.98 -23.66 25.29
C MET A 865 12.38 -23.14 26.59
N LEU A 866 11.60 -23.97 27.28
CA LEU A 866 10.98 -23.61 28.54
C LEU A 866 12.02 -23.32 29.63
N ASP A 867 13.08 -24.13 29.70
CA ASP A 867 14.15 -23.96 30.71
C ASP A 867 14.98 -22.70 30.41
N MET A 868 15.25 -22.40 29.14
CA MET A 868 15.84 -21.12 28.73
C MET A 868 14.96 -19.93 29.12
N CYS A 869 13.64 -20.03 28.94
CA CYS A 869 12.72 -19.00 29.38
C CYS A 869 12.79 -18.78 30.91
N ASP A 870 12.82 -19.84 31.70
CA ASP A 870 12.92 -19.73 33.16
C ASP A 870 14.24 -19.06 33.59
N ASP A 871 15.37 -19.47 33.00
CA ASP A 871 16.69 -18.90 33.29
C ASP A 871 16.78 -17.41 32.94
N LEU A 872 16.05 -16.97 31.91
CA LEU A 872 15.94 -15.56 31.49
C LEU A 872 14.86 -14.78 32.25
N GLY A 873 14.19 -15.40 33.23
CA GLY A 873 13.23 -14.74 34.12
C GLY A 873 11.79 -14.66 33.58
N PHE A 874 11.43 -15.48 32.59
CA PHE A 874 10.05 -15.60 32.13
C PHE A 874 9.21 -16.35 33.18
N THR A 875 7.91 -16.04 33.20
CA THR A 875 6.92 -16.77 33.98
C THR A 875 6.09 -17.68 33.06
N ARG A 876 5.81 -18.91 33.50
CA ARG A 876 5.03 -19.90 32.75
C ARG A 876 3.55 -19.85 33.17
N HIS A 877 2.65 -19.82 32.19
CA HIS A 877 1.21 -19.88 32.37
C HIS A 877 0.64 -20.98 31.47
N ALA A 878 -0.30 -21.79 31.97
CA ALA A 878 -1.01 -22.73 31.11
C ALA A 878 -1.94 -21.94 30.17
N LEU A 879 -1.93 -22.27 28.87
CA LEU A 879 -2.80 -21.60 27.91
C LEU A 879 -4.24 -22.10 28.07
N GLU A 880 -5.19 -21.20 28.29
CA GLU A 880 -6.61 -21.55 28.31
C GLU A 880 -7.07 -22.00 26.92
N GLY A 881 -7.67 -23.20 26.84
CA GLY A 881 -8.19 -23.76 25.60
C GLY A 881 -7.25 -24.73 24.86
N ASP A 882 -5.95 -24.75 25.18
CA ASP A 882 -5.00 -25.74 24.64
C ASP A 882 -4.00 -26.21 25.70
N PRO A 883 -4.19 -27.40 26.29
CA PRO A 883 -3.31 -27.91 27.35
C PRO A 883 -1.91 -28.30 26.85
N THR A 884 -1.71 -28.41 25.54
CA THR A 884 -0.41 -28.79 24.95
C THR A 884 0.58 -27.62 24.90
N LEU A 885 0.09 -26.38 25.06
CA LEU A 885 0.89 -25.16 25.03
C LEU A 885 1.08 -24.55 26.43
N ILE A 886 2.26 -23.97 26.64
CA ILE A 886 2.59 -23.11 27.78
C ILE A 886 2.89 -21.73 27.22
N GLU A 887 2.25 -20.71 27.78
CA GLU A 887 2.58 -19.33 27.51
C GLU A 887 3.67 -18.86 28.48
N THR A 888 4.81 -18.46 27.94
CA THR A 888 5.90 -17.85 28.71
C THR A 888 5.82 -16.33 28.59
N ARG A 889 5.93 -15.58 29.69
CA ARG A 889 5.83 -14.10 29.70
C ARG A 889 6.97 -13.44 30.48
N LEU A 890 7.56 -12.39 29.93
CA LEU A 890 8.57 -11.54 30.58
C LEU A 890 8.15 -10.07 30.48
N LYS A 891 8.01 -9.41 31.63
CA LYS A 891 7.82 -7.95 31.69
C LYS A 891 9.15 -7.26 31.40
N LEU A 892 9.11 -6.27 30.50
CA LEU A 892 10.27 -5.45 30.15
C LEU A 892 10.25 -4.10 30.86
N SER A 893 9.05 -3.64 31.26
CA SER A 893 8.79 -2.39 31.96
C SER A 893 8.58 -2.57 33.47
#